data_AF-A0A6N2MY74-F1
#
_entry.id   AF-A0A6N2MY74-F1
#
_cell.length_a   1.000
_cell.length_b   1.000
_cell.length_c   1.000
_cell.angle_alpha   90.00
_cell.angle_beta   90.00
_cell.angle_gamma   90.00
#
_symmetry.space_group_name_H-M   'P 1'
#
loop_
_entity.id
_entity.type
_entity.pdbx_description
1 polymer ?
#
loop_
_entity_poly.entity_id
_entity_poly.type
_entity_poly.pdbx_seq_one_letter_code
_entity_poly.pdbx_strand_id
1 'polypeptide(L)'
;MEVPRHGALDQNQHVAKKPPPALTMRFKLLYCLRKLVRVIPGNESRVMKMMNRISEIGSIIVMGRMLKSGHGYRGELEEVLRIVKPQHFLPIHGELLFLKEHELLGKSTGIRHTTVIKNGEMLGVSHLRNRKAEREPGHSVQGEVHFENNHALELVLLHSSSLMESPGEFPTQKVIPGNESRVMKMMNRISEIGSTIVMGRNELLHTSGHGYRGQLEEVLRIVKPQHFLPIHGELLFLKEHELLGKSTGIRHTTVIKNGEMLGVSHLRNRKDTSKNFSNEASVVFVLGGPASGKGTQCPKIVEHFGFTHLCVGELLEEETKSGSENGKMIRNFKLEGKIVPSEVTVGILQQAMQQSENKKFIIDGFPRNEENLATFEKTVKVEPEFVLFFDCPEEELKRRLLNRNQGRADDNPVTIEKRLKVFKESTLPVINYYSSKGKVQKINAQRSVEQTENILLSISLFSSNYPIHPHIFQLFRTVQCYLRSSVLSSLTATVMWPDLIAKSKEGGADVVQTYVFWSGHEPVKGQYYFEGEYDLVKFVKLVGESGLYLHLRIGPYVCAEGFPVWLRDVPGIVFRTDNAPFKEEMQKFVTKIVDLMREEMLLSWQGGPIIMFQIENEYGNIEHSFGQGGKEYMTWAAGMALALDAGVPWVMCKQTDAPENIIDACNAYYCDGFKPNSPKKPIFWTEDWDGWYTTWGGSLPHRPVEDLAFAVARFFQRGGSFQNYYMYFGGTNFGRTSGGPFYITSYDYDAPIDEYGLLSEPKWGHLKDLHAAIKLCEPALVAADSAQYIKLGPKQEAHVYGGNLHIQGMDFSQFGSQSRCSAFLANIDERQTATVRFLGQSFTLPPWSVSILPDCRNTVFNTAKVAAQTHIKTAEYVLPLFSNSSVPARFIVQNEDSPQSTSWMTAKEPISLWSEENFTVKGILEHLNVTKDESDYLWYFTRIYVSDDDIAFWEKNKVSPAVSIDSMRDVLRVFINGQLTGSVVGHWVKVVQPVQFQKGYNELVLLSQTVGLQNYGAFLERDGAGFKGQIKLTGFKNGDTDLSNLSWTYQVGLKGEFLKVHTTGDNEKFEWFDLAVDAIPSTFTWYKTFFDAPAGDDPVALDLGSMGKGQAWVNGHHIGRYWTIVSPKDGCGSCDYRGAYNSGKCRTNCGNPTQTWYHVPRAWLEASNNLLVVFEETGGNPFEISVKLRSAKVICAQVSESHYPPLRKWSQTDLTGWNISRQ
;
A
#
# COMPACT_ATOMS: atom_id res chain seq x y z
N MET A 1 -45.63 -39.18 29.51
CA MET A 1 -44.68 -40.19 29.99
C MET A 1 -43.39 -39.44 30.34
N GLU A 2 -42.86 -39.42 31.55
CA GLU A 2 -43.33 -39.85 32.86
C GLU A 2 -42.29 -39.30 33.85
N VAL A 3 -42.72 -38.58 34.88
CA VAL A 3 -41.86 -38.13 35.98
C VAL A 3 -42.45 -38.70 37.26
N PRO A 4 -41.64 -39.35 38.10
CA PRO A 4 -41.74 -39.08 39.54
C PRO A 4 -40.37 -38.65 40.12
N ARG A 5 -40.26 -37.57 40.92
CA ARG A 5 -40.61 -37.45 42.37
C ARG A 5 -39.68 -38.31 43.26
N HIS A 6 -39.34 -37.99 44.51
CA HIS A 6 -39.82 -37.04 45.54
C HIS A 6 -38.60 -36.33 46.19
N GLY A 7 -38.66 -35.24 46.97
CA GLY A 7 -39.63 -34.78 47.98
C GLY A 7 -38.95 -34.91 49.36
N ALA A 8 -38.48 -33.84 50.03
CA ALA A 8 -39.21 -32.75 50.69
C ALA A 8 -39.80 -33.14 52.07
N LEU A 9 -39.57 -32.30 53.09
CA LEU A 9 -40.28 -32.10 54.39
C LEU A 9 -39.43 -31.04 55.18
N ASP A 10 -39.95 -29.88 55.60
CA ASP A 10 -40.79 -29.58 56.80
C ASP A 10 -39.99 -29.51 58.13
N GLN A 11 -40.30 -28.67 59.14
CA GLN A 11 -41.25 -27.55 59.30
C GLN A 11 -40.95 -26.74 60.60
N ASN A 12 -41.65 -25.61 60.82
CA ASN A 12 -41.92 -24.92 62.11
C ASN A 12 -40.75 -24.17 62.82
N GLN A 13 -40.80 -22.85 63.08
CA GLN A 13 -41.77 -21.91 63.69
C GLN A 13 -41.55 -21.69 65.21
N HIS A 14 -41.13 -20.48 65.64
CA HIS A 14 -41.98 -19.52 66.39
C HIS A 14 -41.23 -18.32 67.05
N VAL A 15 -42.06 -17.35 67.50
CA VAL A 15 -41.85 -16.25 68.46
C VAL A 15 -41.32 -14.90 67.91
N ALA A 16 -42.07 -13.84 68.21
CA ALA A 16 -41.96 -12.51 67.61
C ALA A 16 -41.02 -11.54 68.35
N LYS A 17 -40.24 -10.76 67.58
CA LYS A 17 -39.53 -9.54 67.99
C LYS A 17 -39.51 -8.52 66.83
N LYS A 18 -39.30 -7.24 67.15
CA LYS A 18 -39.17 -6.12 66.18
C LYS A 18 -38.17 -6.43 65.05
N PRO A 19 -38.45 -6.12 63.77
CA PRO A 19 -37.46 -6.18 62.70
C PRO A 19 -36.52 -4.95 62.70
N PRO A 20 -35.33 -5.02 62.05
CA PRO A 20 -34.27 -4.02 62.20
C PRO A 20 -34.46 -2.74 61.35
N PRO A 21 -33.70 -1.66 61.62
CA PRO A 21 -33.78 -0.36 60.90
C PRO A 21 -33.44 -0.38 59.40
N ALA A 22 -33.15 -1.53 58.81
CA ALA A 22 -32.59 -1.65 57.47
C ALA A 22 -33.60 -1.50 56.31
N LEU A 23 -34.88 -1.88 56.50
CA LEU A 23 -35.85 -1.85 55.40
C LEU A 23 -36.37 -0.43 55.07
N THR A 24 -36.59 0.41 56.09
CA THR A 24 -37.04 1.79 55.90
C THR A 24 -35.94 2.68 55.31
N MET A 25 -34.66 2.40 55.64
CA MET A 25 -33.51 3.03 54.98
C MET A 25 -33.43 2.65 53.50
N ARG A 26 -33.61 1.36 53.15
CA ARG A 26 -33.50 0.91 51.76
C ARG A 26 -34.50 1.60 50.82
N PHE A 27 -35.74 1.83 51.26
CA PHE A 27 -36.74 2.54 50.43
C PHE A 27 -36.44 4.03 50.25
N LYS A 28 -35.97 4.74 51.29
CA LYS A 28 -35.55 6.15 51.13
C LYS A 28 -34.29 6.28 50.25
N LEU A 29 -33.32 5.38 50.39
CA LEU A 29 -32.11 5.37 49.55
C LEU A 29 -32.43 5.06 48.08
N LEU A 30 -33.30 4.08 47.81
CA LEU A 30 -33.75 3.77 46.44
C LEU A 30 -34.54 4.92 45.81
N TYR A 31 -35.34 5.65 46.59
CA TYR A 31 -36.12 6.79 46.09
C TYR A 31 -35.24 7.98 45.69
N CYS A 32 -34.19 8.28 46.48
CA CYS A 32 -33.20 9.28 46.11
C CYS A 32 -32.35 8.84 44.91
N LEU A 33 -31.88 7.60 44.87
CA LEU A 33 -31.08 7.07 43.75
C LEU A 33 -31.87 7.00 42.43
N ARG A 34 -33.16 6.61 42.46
CA ARG A 34 -34.03 6.60 41.26
C ARG A 34 -34.33 7.97 40.68
N LYS A 35 -34.23 9.05 41.47
CA LYS A 35 -34.33 10.43 40.93
C LYS A 35 -33.01 10.96 40.36
N LEU A 36 -31.88 10.34 40.67
CA LEU A 36 -30.55 10.75 40.19
C LEU A 36 -30.03 9.92 39.02
N VAL A 37 -30.51 8.68 38.81
CA VAL A 37 -30.05 7.84 37.68
C VAL A 37 -31.20 7.01 37.08
N ARG A 38 -31.46 7.18 35.77
CA ARG A 38 -32.13 6.16 34.93
C ARG A 38 -31.05 5.24 34.37
N VAL A 39 -31.14 3.93 34.65
CA VAL A 39 -30.16 2.92 34.24
C VAL A 39 -30.85 1.83 33.41
N ILE A 40 -30.20 1.40 32.33
CA ILE A 40 -30.62 0.30 31.45
C ILE A 40 -30.25 -1.05 32.11
N PRO A 41 -31.10 -2.09 32.09
CA PRO A 41 -30.79 -3.38 32.74
C PRO A 41 -29.54 -4.04 32.16
N GLY A 42 -28.67 -4.59 33.03
CA GLY A 42 -27.54 -5.45 32.65
C GLY A 42 -26.16 -5.10 33.22
N ASN A 43 -25.98 -3.90 33.82
CA ASN A 43 -24.63 -3.42 34.22
C ASN A 43 -24.41 -3.29 35.74
N GLU A 44 -25.35 -3.77 36.56
CA GLU A 44 -25.41 -3.56 38.01
C GLU A 44 -24.18 -4.14 38.76
N SER A 45 -23.64 -5.27 38.30
CA SER A 45 -22.46 -5.94 38.87
C SER A 45 -21.17 -5.12 38.72
N ARG A 46 -20.99 -4.39 37.61
CA ARG A 46 -19.80 -3.55 37.38
C ARG A 46 -19.80 -2.31 38.28
N VAL A 47 -20.96 -1.67 38.45
CA VAL A 47 -21.09 -0.46 39.28
C VAL A 47 -20.86 -0.79 40.77
N MET A 48 -21.42 -1.89 41.29
CA MET A 48 -21.15 -2.33 42.67
C MET A 48 -19.69 -2.73 42.90
N LYS A 49 -19.01 -3.37 41.94
CA LYS A 49 -17.56 -3.64 42.03
C LYS A 49 -16.71 -2.37 42.04
N MET A 50 -17.14 -1.32 41.32
CA MET A 50 -16.45 -0.03 41.33
C MET A 50 -16.67 0.72 42.66
N MET A 51 -17.90 0.75 43.18
CA MET A 51 -18.22 1.38 44.46
C MET A 51 -17.49 0.72 45.65
N ASN A 52 -17.43 -0.61 45.69
CA ASN A 52 -16.69 -1.33 46.74
C ASN A 52 -15.18 -1.02 46.70
N ARG A 53 -14.56 -0.93 45.50
CA ARG A 53 -13.14 -0.54 45.37
C ARG A 53 -12.84 0.90 45.79
N ILE A 54 -13.79 1.82 45.63
CA ILE A 54 -13.60 3.23 46.01
C ILE A 54 -13.75 3.42 47.53
N SER A 55 -14.58 2.61 48.20
CA SER A 55 -14.75 2.69 49.66
C SER A 55 -13.53 2.31 50.50
N GLU A 56 -12.49 1.74 49.88
CA GLU A 56 -11.20 1.44 50.51
C GLU A 56 -10.28 2.69 50.60
N ILE A 57 -10.56 3.76 49.84
CA ILE A 57 -9.66 4.92 49.62
C ILE A 57 -10.01 6.12 50.52
N GLY A 58 -9.99 5.92 51.85
CA GLY A 58 -10.49 6.90 52.83
C GLY A 58 -9.61 8.13 53.12
N SER A 59 -9.10 8.88 52.14
CA SER A 59 -8.17 10.02 52.40
C SER A 59 -8.15 11.21 51.42
N ILE A 60 -9.06 11.27 50.43
CA ILE A 60 -9.02 12.27 49.32
C ILE A 60 -10.28 13.15 49.34
N ILE A 61 -10.11 14.47 49.17
CA ILE A 61 -11.22 15.39 48.83
C ILE A 61 -11.06 15.90 47.40
N VAL A 62 -12.11 15.68 46.61
CA VAL A 62 -12.25 16.17 45.23
C VAL A 62 -13.46 17.10 45.20
N MET A 63 -13.28 18.36 44.79
CA MET A 63 -14.31 19.38 44.94
C MET A 63 -14.79 19.92 43.58
N GLY A 64 -16.07 19.69 43.30
CA GLY A 64 -16.78 20.19 42.10
C GLY A 64 -17.82 21.26 42.46
N ARG A 65 -18.61 21.68 41.46
CA ARG A 65 -19.65 22.73 41.57
C ARG A 65 -20.57 22.52 42.78
N MET A 66 -20.61 23.49 43.69
CA MET A 66 -21.67 23.55 44.70
C MET A 66 -22.93 24.18 44.09
N LEU A 67 -24.08 23.52 44.26
CA LEU A 67 -25.37 24.02 43.81
C LEU A 67 -25.74 25.30 44.59
N LYS A 68 -26.19 26.33 43.88
CA LYS A 68 -26.84 27.50 44.50
C LYS A 68 -28.18 27.08 45.11
N SER A 69 -28.21 26.78 46.40
CA SER A 69 -29.41 26.91 47.22
C SER A 69 -29.33 28.21 48.04
N GLY A 70 -30.29 29.10 47.81
CA GLY A 70 -30.43 30.30 48.64
C GLY A 70 -30.85 29.92 50.06
N HIS A 71 -30.24 30.60 51.04
CA HIS A 71 -30.66 30.72 52.44
C HIS A 71 -31.05 29.43 53.20
N GLY A 72 -30.26 29.09 54.23
CA GLY A 72 -30.87 28.78 55.53
C GLY A 72 -30.89 27.34 56.04
N TYR A 73 -29.91 26.50 55.78
CA TYR A 73 -29.74 25.22 56.50
C TYR A 73 -28.30 25.01 57.02
N ARG A 74 -27.94 25.72 58.10
CA ARG A 74 -26.63 25.55 58.78
C ARG A 74 -26.60 24.34 59.71
N GLY A 75 -27.76 23.86 60.19
CA GLY A 75 -27.87 22.74 61.12
C GLY A 75 -27.81 21.34 60.48
N GLU A 76 -28.44 21.15 59.31
CA GLU A 76 -28.51 19.82 58.68
C GLU A 76 -27.13 19.30 58.21
N LEU A 77 -26.20 20.21 57.88
CA LEU A 77 -24.84 19.82 57.46
C LEU A 77 -24.05 19.18 58.61
N GLU A 78 -24.17 19.69 59.84
CA GLU A 78 -23.50 19.11 61.01
C GLU A 78 -24.06 17.72 61.38
N GLU A 79 -25.37 17.51 61.20
CA GLU A 79 -26.02 16.24 61.52
C GLU A 79 -25.69 15.14 60.48
N VAL A 80 -25.60 15.51 59.19
CA VAL A 80 -25.08 14.62 58.14
C VAL A 80 -23.61 14.25 58.40
N LEU A 81 -22.78 15.22 58.77
CA LEU A 81 -21.35 15.02 59.05
C LEU A 81 -21.08 14.20 60.34
N ARG A 82 -22.02 14.16 61.29
CA ARG A 82 -21.90 13.33 62.51
C ARG A 82 -22.18 11.84 62.28
N ILE A 83 -22.97 11.49 61.27
CA ILE A 83 -23.38 10.11 61.00
C ILE A 83 -22.39 9.39 60.07
N VAL A 84 -21.69 10.12 59.21
CA VAL A 84 -20.65 9.57 58.31
C VAL A 84 -19.29 9.58 59.00
N LYS A 85 -18.82 8.42 59.48
CA LYS A 85 -17.40 8.25 59.83
C LYS A 85 -16.53 8.58 58.59
N PRO A 86 -15.38 9.25 58.76
CA PRO A 86 -14.73 10.01 57.69
C PRO A 86 -14.09 9.11 56.63
N GLN A 87 -14.86 8.70 55.63
CA GLN A 87 -14.37 7.91 54.49
C GLN A 87 -14.98 8.26 53.12
N HIS A 88 -15.99 9.13 53.03
CA HIS A 88 -16.68 9.41 51.74
C HIS A 88 -17.16 10.86 51.61
N PHE A 89 -16.77 11.57 50.54
CA PHE A 89 -17.66 11.97 49.42
C PHE A 89 -16.87 12.66 48.29
N LEU A 90 -17.35 12.50 47.05
CA LEU A 90 -16.65 12.77 45.79
C LEU A 90 -17.70 13.02 44.67
N PRO A 91 -17.56 14.00 43.77
CA PRO A 91 -18.40 14.09 42.57
C PRO A 91 -17.59 14.17 41.25
N ILE A 92 -17.95 13.34 40.27
CA ILE A 92 -17.49 13.42 38.87
C ILE A 92 -18.70 13.20 37.95
N HIS A 93 -18.96 14.11 37.00
CA HIS A 93 -19.51 13.77 35.68
C HIS A 93 -19.45 14.94 34.68
N GLY A 94 -18.95 14.66 33.48
CA GLY A 94 -18.94 15.51 32.27
C GLY A 94 -17.80 15.06 31.35
N GLU A 95 -17.99 14.71 30.07
CA GLU A 95 -19.19 14.69 29.23
C GLU A 95 -19.15 13.49 28.27
N LEU A 96 -20.29 12.84 28.01
CA LEU A 96 -20.50 12.02 26.81
C LEU A 96 -22.01 11.77 26.58
N LEU A 97 -22.77 12.84 26.31
CA LEU A 97 -24.17 12.79 25.84
C LEU A 97 -24.68 14.20 25.47
N PHE A 98 -24.42 14.66 24.25
CA PHE A 98 -25.05 15.89 23.72
C PHE A 98 -25.26 15.83 22.20
N LEU A 99 -26.20 15.00 21.74
CA LEU A 99 -26.83 15.15 20.41
C LEU A 99 -28.18 14.41 20.25
N LYS A 100 -28.96 14.19 21.33
CA LYS A 100 -30.28 13.54 21.23
C LYS A 100 -31.39 14.03 22.18
N GLU A 101 -31.28 15.25 22.72
CA GLU A 101 -32.35 15.89 23.52
C GLU A 101 -32.80 17.28 22.99
N HIS A 102 -32.37 17.67 21.78
CA HIS A 102 -32.81 18.93 21.16
C HIS A 102 -34.21 18.89 20.52
N GLU A 103 -34.86 17.71 20.51
CA GLU A 103 -36.19 17.51 19.90
C GLU A 103 -37.35 17.46 20.93
N LEU A 104 -37.04 17.36 22.23
CA LEU A 104 -38.04 17.21 23.30
C LEU A 104 -38.15 18.42 24.26
N LEU A 105 -37.12 19.27 24.35
CA LEU A 105 -37.18 20.53 25.11
C LEU A 105 -37.93 21.67 24.38
N GLY A 106 -38.23 21.50 23.09
CA GLY A 106 -39.08 22.42 22.31
C GLY A 106 -40.57 22.41 22.68
N LYS A 107 -41.00 21.63 23.68
CA LYS A 107 -42.42 21.50 24.10
C LYS A 107 -42.74 21.93 25.53
N SER A 108 -41.79 22.43 26.32
CA SER A 108 -42.01 22.73 27.75
C SER A 108 -41.71 24.16 28.21
N THR A 109 -41.33 25.09 27.32
CA THR A 109 -40.94 26.47 27.72
C THR A 109 -41.80 27.59 27.11
N GLY A 110 -42.71 27.30 26.18
CA GLY A 110 -43.83 28.19 25.83
C GLY A 110 -43.48 29.56 25.22
N ILE A 111 -42.23 29.83 24.84
CA ILE A 111 -41.81 31.09 24.20
C ILE A 111 -41.98 30.95 22.69
N ARG A 112 -42.90 31.75 22.13
CA ARG A 112 -43.13 31.91 20.69
C ARG A 112 -42.26 33.05 20.16
N HIS A 113 -41.71 32.87 18.95
CA HIS A 113 -40.85 33.79 18.20
C HIS A 113 -39.43 34.04 18.73
N THR A 114 -38.47 33.83 17.84
CA THR A 114 -37.12 34.40 17.92
C THR A 114 -37.09 35.65 17.04
N THR A 115 -36.70 36.79 17.61
CA THR A 115 -36.56 38.06 16.88
C THR A 115 -35.13 38.55 17.03
N VAL A 116 -34.42 38.71 15.92
CA VAL A 116 -33.15 39.45 15.88
C VAL A 116 -33.46 40.90 15.55
N ILE A 117 -33.07 41.82 16.43
CA ILE A 117 -33.12 43.26 16.19
C ILE A 117 -31.68 43.74 16.01
N LYS A 118 -31.43 44.46 14.90
CA LYS A 118 -30.22 45.28 14.76
C LYS A 118 -30.66 46.73 14.57
N ASN A 119 -30.35 47.57 15.55
CA ASN A 119 -30.64 49.01 15.55
C ASN A 119 -32.12 49.41 15.35
N GLY A 120 -33.08 48.61 15.81
CA GLY A 120 -34.47 49.06 16.06
C GLY A 120 -35.59 48.32 15.33
N GLU A 121 -35.34 47.67 14.19
CA GLU A 121 -36.37 46.94 13.42
C GLU A 121 -35.92 45.55 12.92
N MET A 122 -36.84 44.77 12.34
CA MET A 122 -36.78 43.30 12.20
C MET A 122 -37.05 42.81 10.76
N LEU A 123 -36.09 42.19 10.06
CA LEU A 123 -36.30 41.56 8.74
C LEU A 123 -35.35 40.38 8.40
N GLY A 124 -35.91 39.30 7.85
CA GLY A 124 -35.38 38.61 6.64
C GLY A 124 -34.31 37.50 6.76
N VAL A 125 -34.30 36.58 5.78
CA VAL A 125 -33.41 35.40 5.69
C VAL A 125 -32.63 35.38 4.36
N SER A 126 -31.45 34.73 4.36
CA SER A 126 -30.72 34.10 3.23
C SER A 126 -29.48 34.81 2.60
N HIS A 127 -28.49 33.97 2.28
CA HIS A 127 -27.31 34.06 1.38
C HIS A 127 -26.57 35.40 1.13
N LEU A 128 -25.22 35.35 1.18
CA LEU A 128 -24.36 35.44 -0.03
C LEU A 128 -22.84 35.21 0.21
N ARG A 129 -22.11 35.02 -0.91
CA ARG A 129 -20.64 34.84 -1.01
C ARG A 129 -19.92 36.15 -1.41
N ASN A 130 -18.62 36.21 -1.08
CA ASN A 130 -17.50 36.73 -1.91
C ASN A 130 -17.18 38.24 -2.04
N ARG A 131 -15.86 38.52 -1.95
CA ARG A 131 -15.01 39.53 -2.68
C ARG A 131 -15.18 41.03 -2.32
N LYS A 132 -14.18 41.93 -2.52
CA LYS A 132 -12.69 41.88 -2.58
C LYS A 132 -12.14 43.34 -2.74
N ALA A 133 -11.00 43.69 -2.11
CA ALA A 133 -10.13 44.87 -2.39
C ALA A 133 -10.75 46.29 -2.13
N GLU A 134 -10.05 47.46 -2.10
CA GLU A 134 -8.73 47.92 -2.58
C GLU A 134 -8.09 49.08 -1.73
N ARG A 135 -6.75 49.24 -1.83
CA ARG A 135 -5.88 50.46 -1.87
C ARG A 135 -5.51 51.39 -0.67
N GLU A 136 -4.19 51.65 -0.67
CA GLU A 136 -3.23 52.61 -0.06
C GLU A 136 -3.49 54.14 -0.21
N PRO A 137 -2.56 55.08 0.15
CA PRO A 137 -1.71 55.26 1.36
C PRO A 137 -1.61 56.75 1.86
N GLY A 138 -0.87 57.04 2.96
CA GLY A 138 -0.25 58.39 3.13
C GLY A 138 0.09 58.94 4.54
N HIS A 139 1.40 59.05 4.83
CA HIS A 139 2.11 60.01 5.71
C HIS A 139 1.78 60.21 7.22
N SER A 140 2.72 60.90 7.89
CA SER A 140 3.08 60.82 9.31
C SER A 140 3.17 62.20 10.00
N VAL A 141 2.72 62.32 11.26
CA VAL A 141 3.26 63.25 12.29
C VAL A 141 3.07 62.62 13.70
N GLN A 142 3.97 62.92 14.63
CA GLN A 142 3.95 62.46 16.02
C GLN A 142 2.85 63.14 16.88
N GLY A 143 2.25 62.37 17.79
CA GLY A 143 1.39 62.84 18.88
C GLY A 143 1.06 61.67 19.80
N GLU A 144 0.92 61.91 21.11
CA GLU A 144 0.51 60.87 22.06
C GLU A 144 -0.92 60.41 21.77
N VAL A 145 -1.13 59.09 21.66
CA VAL A 145 -2.45 58.49 21.42
C VAL A 145 -2.70 57.37 22.42
N HIS A 146 -3.82 57.49 23.15
CA HIS A 146 -4.39 56.39 23.92
C HIS A 146 -4.78 55.24 22.98
N PHE A 147 -4.14 54.08 23.13
CA PHE A 147 -4.50 52.89 22.35
C PHE A 147 -5.71 52.16 22.93
N GLU A 148 -6.91 52.60 22.56
CA GLU A 148 -8.02 51.68 22.40
C GLU A 148 -7.78 50.79 21.17
N ASN A 149 -7.35 49.54 21.35
CA ASN A 149 -7.82 48.38 20.56
C ASN A 149 -7.16 47.04 20.96
N ASN A 150 -7.91 45.95 20.80
CA ASN A 150 -7.65 44.58 21.29
C ASN A 150 -6.47 43.81 20.63
N HIS A 151 -5.50 44.47 19.99
CA HIS A 151 -4.43 43.81 19.21
C HIS A 151 -2.99 44.04 19.70
N ALA A 152 -2.74 44.91 20.68
CA ALA A 152 -1.37 45.26 21.08
C ALA A 152 -0.61 44.16 21.87
N LEU A 153 -1.32 43.31 22.63
CA LEU A 153 -0.68 42.28 23.49
C LEU A 153 -0.30 41.00 22.73
N GLU A 154 -0.92 40.74 21.58
CA GLU A 154 -0.62 39.56 20.75
C GLU A 154 0.69 39.73 19.95
N LEU A 155 1.06 40.99 19.63
CA LEU A 155 2.29 41.35 18.94
C LEU A 155 3.55 41.22 19.81
N VAL A 156 3.47 41.49 21.12
CA VAL A 156 4.61 41.34 22.04
C VAL A 156 5.01 39.88 22.23
N LEU A 157 4.05 38.96 22.22
CA LEU A 157 4.30 37.51 22.35
C LEU A 157 4.74 36.82 21.04
N LEU A 158 4.57 37.48 19.89
CA LEU A 158 4.94 36.92 18.58
C LEU A 158 6.26 37.45 18.02
N HIS A 159 6.84 38.52 18.58
CA HIS A 159 8.12 39.12 18.13
C HIS A 159 9.00 39.55 19.32
N SER A 160 9.61 38.60 20.04
CA SER A 160 10.87 38.81 20.77
C SER A 160 11.42 37.52 21.41
N SER A 161 12.05 36.64 20.62
CA SER A 161 12.77 35.44 21.12
C SER A 161 14.05 35.75 21.91
N SER A 162 14.26 36.99 22.35
CA SER A 162 15.54 37.51 22.88
C SER A 162 15.41 38.31 24.18
N LEU A 163 14.25 38.31 24.85
CA LEU A 163 14.02 39.02 26.12
C LEU A 163 13.13 38.22 27.10
N MET A 164 13.53 36.99 27.44
CA MET A 164 12.91 36.22 28.54
C MET A 164 13.93 35.43 29.38
N GLU A 165 14.79 36.15 30.09
CA GLU A 165 15.55 35.64 31.24
C GLU A 165 15.32 36.51 32.49
N SER A 166 14.07 36.63 32.94
CA SER A 166 13.69 36.95 34.34
C SER A 166 12.16 36.96 34.54
N PRO A 167 11.64 36.55 35.72
CA PRO A 167 10.23 36.68 36.04
C PRO A 167 9.87 38.12 36.45
N GLY A 168 8.87 38.72 35.78
CA GLY A 168 8.33 40.05 36.10
C GLY A 168 6.84 40.02 36.41
N GLU A 169 6.36 41.01 37.17
CA GLU A 169 4.92 41.21 37.47
C GLU A 169 4.23 41.95 36.33
N PHE A 170 3.06 41.46 35.88
CA PHE A 170 2.30 42.04 34.76
C PHE A 170 0.90 42.53 35.21
N PRO A 171 0.58 43.84 35.09
CA PRO A 171 -0.77 44.34 35.31
C PRO A 171 -1.68 44.03 34.11
N THR A 172 -2.82 43.38 34.34
CA THR A 172 -3.76 42.96 33.29
C THR A 172 -5.00 43.86 33.19
N GLN A 173 -5.55 44.04 31.98
CA GLN A 173 -6.80 44.78 31.75
C GLN A 173 -8.01 44.16 32.46
N LYS A 174 -9.00 44.99 32.80
CA LYS A 174 -10.24 44.59 33.46
C LYS A 174 -11.15 43.81 32.51
N VAL A 175 -11.73 42.70 32.99
CA VAL A 175 -12.70 41.90 32.23
C VAL A 175 -13.98 42.72 32.03
N ILE A 176 -14.44 42.84 30.79
CA ILE A 176 -15.67 43.55 30.43
C ILE A 176 -16.56 42.68 29.51
N PRO A 177 -17.88 42.89 29.49
CA PRO A 177 -18.79 42.10 28.68
C PRO A 177 -18.37 42.06 27.19
N GLY A 178 -18.17 40.85 26.67
CA GLY A 178 -17.75 40.60 25.28
C GLY A 178 -16.26 40.32 25.06
N ASN A 179 -15.37 40.52 26.05
CA ASN A 179 -13.94 40.14 25.93
C ASN A 179 -13.49 38.99 26.86
N GLU A 180 -14.41 38.43 27.66
CA GLU A 180 -14.12 37.57 28.81
C GLU A 180 -13.32 36.32 28.40
N SER A 181 -13.71 35.66 27.32
CA SER A 181 -13.05 34.44 26.84
C SER A 181 -11.62 34.68 26.33
N ARG A 182 -11.32 35.88 25.82
CA ARG A 182 -9.97 36.26 25.38
C ARG A 182 -9.08 36.62 26.56
N VAL A 183 -9.60 37.43 27.49
CA VAL A 183 -8.86 37.80 28.72
C VAL A 183 -8.58 36.57 29.58
N MET A 184 -9.55 35.67 29.77
CA MET A 184 -9.33 34.40 30.50
C MET A 184 -8.32 33.47 29.80
N LYS A 185 -8.35 33.35 28.47
CA LYS A 185 -7.33 32.58 27.73
C LYS A 185 -5.93 33.17 27.89
N MET A 186 -5.79 34.50 27.88
CA MET A 186 -4.52 35.19 28.14
C MET A 186 -4.03 34.94 29.57
N MET A 187 -4.91 35.13 30.58
CA MET A 187 -4.59 34.88 31.99
C MET A 187 -4.19 33.43 32.25
N ASN A 188 -4.92 32.45 31.70
CA ASN A 188 -4.57 31.04 31.82
C ASN A 188 -3.18 30.74 31.23
N ARG A 189 -2.84 31.29 30.06
CA ARG A 189 -1.48 31.13 29.47
C ARG A 189 -0.39 31.75 30.34
N ILE A 190 -0.61 32.93 30.92
CA ILE A 190 0.34 33.55 31.86
C ILE A 190 0.51 32.69 33.13
N SER A 191 -0.58 32.08 33.63
CA SER A 191 -0.52 31.12 34.73
C SER A 191 0.17 29.80 34.37
N GLU A 192 0.12 29.34 33.11
CA GLU A 192 0.87 28.17 32.65
C GLU A 192 2.38 28.42 32.62
N ILE A 193 2.81 29.65 32.38
CA ILE A 193 4.22 30.09 32.44
C ILE A 193 4.70 30.25 33.90
N GLY A 194 3.77 30.25 34.88
CA GLY A 194 4.08 30.32 36.31
C GLY A 194 4.19 31.74 36.87
N SER A 195 3.81 32.77 36.11
CA SER A 195 3.85 34.17 36.57
C SER A 195 2.64 34.53 37.45
N THR A 196 2.88 35.28 38.53
CA THR A 196 1.84 35.78 39.44
C THR A 196 1.01 36.88 38.78
N ILE A 197 -0.31 36.70 38.67
CA ILE A 197 -1.24 37.70 38.13
C ILE A 197 -1.87 38.49 39.27
N VAL A 198 -1.53 39.78 39.37
CA VAL A 198 -2.08 40.67 40.41
C VAL A 198 -3.42 41.23 39.96
N MET A 199 -4.51 40.56 40.35
CA MET A 199 -5.87 41.07 40.21
C MET A 199 -6.17 42.14 41.27
N GLY A 200 -6.93 43.17 40.91
CA GLY A 200 -7.09 44.40 41.71
C GLY A 200 -7.50 44.17 43.16
N ARG A 201 -6.77 44.79 44.11
CA ARG A 201 -7.04 44.70 45.55
C ARG A 201 -8.49 45.14 45.85
N ASN A 202 -9.27 44.22 46.43
CA ASN A 202 -10.65 44.37 46.95
C ASN A 202 -11.85 44.05 46.03
N GLU A 203 -11.68 43.51 44.82
CA GLU A 203 -12.84 42.94 44.09
C GLU A 203 -13.11 41.48 44.51
N LEU A 204 -14.23 41.27 45.22
CA LEU A 204 -14.70 40.00 45.79
C LEU A 204 -15.14 39.02 44.69
N LEU A 205 -14.18 38.37 44.04
CA LEU A 205 -14.39 37.43 42.93
C LEU A 205 -15.26 36.23 43.32
N HIS A 206 -16.47 36.19 42.77
CA HIS A 206 -17.37 35.04 42.76
C HIS A 206 -17.61 34.59 41.31
N THR A 207 -16.77 33.68 40.80
CA THR A 207 -16.94 33.08 39.46
C THR A 207 -17.80 31.80 39.52
N SER A 208 -18.31 31.36 38.36
CA SER A 208 -19.53 30.54 38.20
C SER A 208 -19.46 29.07 38.65
N GLY A 209 -19.26 28.84 39.95
CA GLY A 209 -19.38 27.51 40.57
C GLY A 209 -18.60 27.28 41.85
N HIS A 210 -17.83 28.25 42.34
CA HIS A 210 -16.95 28.10 43.50
C HIS A 210 -17.42 28.89 44.72
N GLY A 211 -17.16 28.33 45.92
CA GLY A 211 -17.38 29.03 47.18
C GLY A 211 -16.31 30.09 47.44
N TYR A 212 -16.61 31.06 48.30
CA TYR A 212 -15.67 32.12 48.65
C TYR A 212 -14.41 31.57 49.34
N ARG A 213 -13.25 32.19 49.11
CA ARG A 213 -11.94 31.75 49.66
C ARG A 213 -11.98 31.44 51.16
N GLY A 214 -12.59 32.32 51.97
CA GLY A 214 -12.72 32.11 53.41
C GLY A 214 -13.61 30.93 53.82
N GLN A 215 -14.66 30.61 53.05
CA GLN A 215 -15.48 29.42 53.28
C GLN A 215 -14.70 28.14 52.91
N LEU A 216 -13.93 28.19 51.83
CA LEU A 216 -13.08 27.09 51.40
C LEU A 216 -11.96 26.82 52.41
N GLU A 217 -11.35 27.88 52.95
CA GLU A 217 -10.36 27.80 54.03
C GLU A 217 -10.93 27.15 55.30
N GLU A 218 -12.14 27.54 55.72
CA GLU A 218 -12.82 26.95 56.88
C GLU A 218 -13.11 25.45 56.69
N VAL A 219 -13.59 25.05 55.50
CA VAL A 219 -13.77 23.63 55.14
C VAL A 219 -12.47 22.85 55.17
N LEU A 220 -11.39 23.36 54.55
CA LEU A 220 -10.09 22.69 54.53
C LEU A 220 -9.49 22.56 55.94
N ARG A 221 -9.66 23.59 56.78
CA ARG A 221 -9.22 23.61 58.18
C ARG A 221 -10.00 22.66 59.09
N ILE A 222 -11.29 22.41 58.81
CA ILE A 222 -12.12 21.44 59.54
C ILE A 222 -11.78 20.01 59.09
N VAL A 223 -11.82 19.73 57.79
CA VAL A 223 -11.73 18.35 57.29
C VAL A 223 -10.28 17.83 57.21
N LYS A 224 -9.29 18.72 57.05
CA LYS A 224 -7.84 18.40 57.04
C LYS A 224 -7.48 17.18 56.18
N PRO A 225 -7.84 17.17 54.89
CA PRO A 225 -7.56 16.03 54.02
C PRO A 225 -6.06 15.79 53.87
N GLN A 226 -5.67 14.55 53.53
CA GLN A 226 -4.30 14.28 53.11
C GLN A 226 -4.04 14.79 51.69
N HIS A 227 -5.06 14.73 50.82
CA HIS A 227 -5.02 15.15 49.42
C HIS A 227 -6.17 16.10 49.09
N PHE A 228 -5.88 17.22 48.44
CA PHE A 228 -6.89 18.19 47.96
C PHE A 228 -6.72 18.45 46.46
N LEU A 229 -7.79 18.28 45.69
CA LEU A 229 -7.77 18.31 44.23
C LEU A 229 -8.85 19.27 43.68
N PRO A 230 -8.47 20.47 43.22
CA PRO A 230 -9.36 21.37 42.47
C PRO A 230 -9.50 20.88 41.02
N ILE A 231 -10.72 20.50 40.60
CA ILE A 231 -10.95 19.81 39.29
C ILE A 231 -11.97 20.47 38.36
N HIS A 232 -12.49 21.65 38.68
CA HIS A 232 -13.43 22.41 37.84
C HIS A 232 -13.17 23.90 37.96
N GLY A 233 -13.19 24.65 36.85
CA GLY A 233 -12.94 26.10 36.82
C GLY A 233 -11.81 26.47 35.86
N GLU A 234 -11.62 27.78 35.62
CA GLU A 234 -10.46 28.27 34.85
C GLU A 234 -9.15 27.99 35.60
N LEU A 235 -8.07 27.71 34.86
CA LEU A 235 -6.80 27.24 35.42
C LEU A 235 -6.20 28.19 36.47
N LEU A 236 -6.35 29.51 36.27
CA LEU A 236 -5.98 30.53 37.24
C LEU A 236 -6.62 30.30 38.63
N PHE A 237 -7.92 30.03 38.68
CA PHE A 237 -8.64 29.81 39.95
C PHE A 237 -8.31 28.45 40.58
N LEU A 238 -8.05 27.42 39.75
CA LEU A 238 -7.58 26.13 40.23
C LEU A 238 -6.21 26.25 40.92
N LYS A 239 -5.30 27.05 40.36
CA LYS A 239 -3.99 27.32 40.94
C LYS A 239 -4.08 28.09 42.26
N GLU A 240 -4.98 29.08 42.37
CA GLU A 240 -5.27 29.75 43.66
C GLU A 240 -5.86 28.80 44.72
N HIS A 241 -6.73 27.85 44.33
CA HIS A 241 -7.21 26.83 45.25
C HIS A 241 -6.11 25.84 45.65
N GLU A 242 -5.20 25.47 44.74
CA GLU A 242 -4.02 24.67 45.07
C GLU A 242 -3.12 25.38 46.09
N LEU A 243 -2.90 26.69 45.92
CA LEU A 243 -2.16 27.51 46.87
C LEU A 243 -2.85 27.60 48.24
N LEU A 244 -4.19 27.74 48.28
CA LEU A 244 -4.96 27.73 49.53
C LEU A 244 -4.88 26.38 50.26
N GLY A 245 -4.93 25.26 49.53
CA GLY A 245 -4.73 23.92 50.10
C GLY A 245 -3.34 23.75 50.72
N LYS A 246 -2.30 24.21 50.00
CA LYS A 246 -0.92 24.22 50.52
C LYS A 246 -0.77 25.13 51.75
N SER A 247 -1.34 26.34 51.74
CA SER A 247 -1.25 27.28 52.86
C SER A 247 -2.03 26.85 54.10
N THR A 248 -3.10 26.07 53.93
CA THR A 248 -3.84 25.44 55.05
C THR A 248 -3.18 24.15 55.58
N GLY A 249 -2.02 23.76 55.03
CA GLY A 249 -1.18 22.67 55.53
C GLY A 249 -1.36 21.32 54.83
N ILE A 250 -2.13 21.25 53.74
CA ILE A 250 -2.41 20.00 53.01
C ILE A 250 -1.26 19.71 52.05
N ARG A 251 -0.40 18.75 52.42
CA ARG A 251 0.85 18.42 51.71
C ARG A 251 0.64 17.96 50.27
N HIS A 252 -0.42 17.21 49.98
CA HIS A 252 -0.66 16.63 48.66
C HIS A 252 -1.78 17.36 47.93
N THR A 253 -1.54 18.63 47.63
CA THR A 253 -2.46 19.46 46.84
C THR A 253 -1.91 19.68 45.44
N THR A 254 -2.71 19.40 44.40
CA THR A 254 -2.34 19.64 42.99
C THR A 254 -3.57 19.91 42.12
N VAL A 255 -3.39 20.70 41.06
CA VAL A 255 -4.35 20.81 39.95
C VAL A 255 -4.07 19.72 38.92
N ILE A 256 -5.12 19.13 38.35
CA ILE A 256 -5.05 18.11 37.30
C ILE A 256 -5.73 18.70 36.05
N LYS A 257 -5.11 18.59 34.86
CA LYS A 257 -5.73 19.01 33.60
C LYS A 257 -6.67 17.93 33.06
N ASN A 258 -7.65 18.31 32.24
CA ASN A 258 -8.58 17.36 31.60
C ASN A 258 -7.79 16.31 30.80
N GLY A 259 -7.90 15.03 31.21
CA GLY A 259 -7.21 13.90 30.59
C GLY A 259 -6.00 13.37 31.37
N GLU A 260 -5.46 14.12 32.35
CA GLU A 260 -4.38 13.62 33.21
C GLU A 260 -4.94 12.66 34.28
N MET A 261 -4.23 11.55 34.53
CA MET A 261 -4.55 10.60 35.60
C MET A 261 -3.61 10.76 36.79
N LEU A 262 -4.16 11.05 37.98
CA LEU A 262 -3.39 11.14 39.22
C LEU A 262 -3.43 9.82 40.00
N GLY A 263 -2.27 9.15 40.11
CA GLY A 263 -2.12 7.96 40.97
C GLY A 263 -1.95 8.34 42.44
N VAL A 264 -2.89 7.96 43.29
CA VAL A 264 -2.81 8.16 44.75
C VAL A 264 -2.56 6.82 45.44
N SER A 265 -1.49 6.72 46.23
CA SER A 265 -1.08 5.48 46.92
C SER A 265 -1.16 5.61 48.45
N HIS A 266 -1.60 4.54 49.11
CA HIS A 266 -1.69 4.49 50.57
C HIS A 266 -0.32 4.26 51.21
N LEU A 267 0.26 5.31 51.79
CA LEU A 267 1.49 5.20 52.57
C LEU A 267 1.22 4.83 54.03
N ARG A 268 1.55 3.58 54.39
CA ARG A 268 1.94 3.23 55.76
C ARG A 268 3.35 2.62 55.78
N ASN A 269 4.27 3.40 56.35
CA ASN A 269 5.58 3.02 56.91
C ASN A 269 6.67 2.41 56.00
N ARG A 270 7.57 3.33 55.63
CA ARG A 270 9.04 3.30 55.82
C ARG A 270 9.91 2.33 55.02
N LYS A 271 10.85 2.99 54.32
CA LYS A 271 12.18 2.53 53.90
C LYS A 271 12.19 1.30 52.99
N ASP A 272 12.18 1.57 51.69
CA ASP A 272 13.33 1.13 50.91
C ASP A 272 13.74 2.19 49.89
N THR A 273 15.03 2.26 49.59
CA THR A 273 15.61 3.21 48.62
C THR A 273 15.96 2.47 47.34
N SER A 274 15.02 2.40 46.40
CA SER A 274 15.27 1.95 45.03
C SER A 274 14.79 2.99 44.02
N LYS A 275 15.60 3.24 42.98
CA LYS A 275 15.18 4.07 41.85
C LYS A 275 14.03 3.35 41.14
N ASN A 276 12.87 3.99 41.00
CA ASN A 276 11.76 3.42 40.23
C ASN A 276 12.14 3.36 38.75
N PHE A 277 12.41 2.15 38.25
CA PHE A 277 12.47 1.87 36.82
C PHE A 277 11.05 2.05 36.25
N SER A 278 10.88 2.91 35.25
CA SER A 278 9.56 3.38 34.78
C SER A 278 8.91 2.44 33.76
N ASN A 279 7.61 2.66 33.48
CA ASN A 279 6.81 2.00 32.43
C ASN A 279 7.30 2.27 30.98
N GLU A 280 8.55 2.69 30.78
CA GLU A 280 9.12 3.08 29.49
C GLU A 280 10.09 2.03 28.91
N ALA A 281 10.23 0.87 29.57
CA ALA A 281 11.09 -0.21 29.12
C ALA A 281 10.35 -1.14 28.13
N SER A 282 10.94 -1.32 26.95
CA SER A 282 10.50 -2.25 25.91
C SER A 282 11.18 -3.60 26.15
N VAL A 283 10.40 -4.69 26.20
CA VAL A 283 10.89 -6.04 26.52
C VAL A 283 10.35 -7.06 25.52
N VAL A 284 11.27 -7.82 24.91
CA VAL A 284 10.98 -8.98 24.06
C VAL A 284 11.59 -10.24 24.70
N PHE A 285 10.78 -11.27 24.91
CA PHE A 285 11.25 -12.57 25.41
C PHE A 285 11.63 -13.49 24.26
N VAL A 286 12.75 -14.21 24.39
CA VAL A 286 13.19 -15.20 23.39
C VAL A 286 13.13 -16.61 23.98
N LEU A 287 12.20 -17.40 23.49
CA LEU A 287 11.92 -18.76 23.97
C LEU A 287 12.10 -19.79 22.85
N GLY A 288 12.31 -21.06 23.22
CA GLY A 288 12.57 -22.16 22.29
C GLY A 288 13.35 -23.29 22.92
N GLY A 289 13.40 -24.45 22.26
CA GLY A 289 14.09 -25.63 22.78
C GLY A 289 15.61 -25.46 23.00
N PRO A 290 16.26 -26.35 23.78
CA PRO A 290 17.72 -26.38 23.89
C PRO A 290 18.35 -26.65 22.52
N ALA A 291 19.30 -25.81 22.08
CA ALA A 291 19.87 -25.76 20.73
C ALA A 291 18.97 -25.27 19.57
N SER A 292 17.85 -24.59 19.88
CA SER A 292 16.98 -23.94 18.86
C SER A 292 17.57 -22.68 18.19
N GLY A 293 18.87 -22.40 18.32
CA GLY A 293 19.54 -21.25 17.67
C GLY A 293 19.46 -19.88 18.36
N LYS A 294 18.70 -19.72 19.46
CA LYS A 294 18.50 -18.42 20.16
C LYS A 294 19.79 -17.61 20.37
N GLY A 295 20.75 -18.13 21.13
CA GLY A 295 22.02 -17.45 21.40
C GLY A 295 22.92 -17.19 20.18
N THR A 296 22.60 -17.75 19.01
CA THR A 296 23.25 -17.39 17.73
C THR A 296 22.57 -16.19 17.07
N GLN A 297 21.26 -16.00 17.31
CA GLN A 297 20.45 -14.95 16.69
C GLN A 297 20.27 -13.71 17.56
N CYS A 298 20.20 -13.85 18.90
CA CYS A 298 20.07 -12.70 19.80
C CYS A 298 21.15 -11.62 19.62
N PRO A 299 22.45 -11.95 19.40
CA PRO A 299 23.47 -10.94 19.09
C PRO A 299 23.20 -10.18 17.78
N LYS A 300 22.73 -10.89 16.73
CA LYS A 300 22.39 -10.30 15.41
C LYS A 300 21.19 -9.36 15.49
N ILE A 301 20.17 -9.72 16.27
CA ILE A 301 19.01 -8.86 16.55
C ILE A 301 19.47 -7.59 17.29
N VAL A 302 20.38 -7.72 18.26
CA VAL A 302 20.95 -6.57 19.00
C VAL A 302 21.73 -5.62 18.08
N GLU A 303 22.57 -6.16 17.20
CA GLU A 303 23.36 -5.37 16.24
C GLU A 303 22.48 -4.55 15.28
N HIS A 304 21.38 -5.14 14.79
CA HIS A 304 20.48 -4.46 13.84
C HIS A 304 19.52 -3.46 14.51
N PHE A 305 19.00 -3.77 15.70
CA PHE A 305 17.87 -3.02 16.29
C PHE A 305 18.21 -2.21 17.54
N GLY A 306 19.45 -2.29 18.04
CA GLY A 306 19.89 -1.52 19.21
C GLY A 306 19.19 -1.92 20.51
N PHE A 307 18.88 -3.20 20.69
CA PHE A 307 18.43 -3.75 21.98
C PHE A 307 19.61 -4.08 22.88
N THR A 308 19.44 -4.07 24.21
CA THR A 308 20.38 -4.72 25.13
C THR A 308 20.05 -6.21 25.23
N HIS A 309 21.03 -7.08 24.95
CA HIS A 309 20.91 -8.53 25.15
C HIS A 309 21.09 -8.87 26.62
N LEU A 310 20.10 -9.52 27.23
CA LEU A 310 20.17 -10.04 28.60
C LEU A 310 19.98 -11.56 28.58
N CYS A 311 21.08 -12.30 28.49
CA CYS A 311 21.07 -13.76 28.60
C CYS A 311 21.01 -14.16 30.09
N VAL A 312 19.86 -14.63 30.56
CA VAL A 312 19.67 -15.04 31.96
C VAL A 312 20.61 -16.18 32.36
N GLY A 313 21.03 -17.02 31.40
CA GLY A 313 22.04 -18.06 31.63
C GLY A 313 23.40 -17.49 32.02
N GLU A 314 23.85 -16.42 31.36
CA GLU A 314 25.15 -15.78 31.57
C GLU A 314 25.17 -14.92 32.83
N LEU A 315 24.11 -14.12 33.06
CA LEU A 315 23.93 -13.35 34.30
C LEU A 315 24.01 -14.25 35.55
N LEU A 316 23.43 -15.45 35.50
CA LEU A 316 23.53 -16.43 36.57
C LEU A 316 24.93 -17.06 36.71
N GLU A 317 25.77 -17.09 35.66
CA GLU A 317 27.17 -17.52 35.79
C GLU A 317 28.09 -16.41 36.30
N GLU A 318 27.85 -15.15 35.91
CA GLU A 318 28.57 -14.00 36.45
C GLU A 318 28.34 -13.87 37.95
N GLU A 319 27.10 -14.02 38.41
CA GLU A 319 26.79 -14.04 39.84
C GLU A 319 27.34 -15.31 40.54
N THR A 320 27.49 -16.43 39.83
CA THR A 320 28.19 -17.62 40.37
C THR A 320 29.71 -17.40 40.50
N LYS A 321 30.29 -16.51 39.69
CA LYS A 321 31.71 -16.12 39.74
C LYS A 321 31.98 -15.00 40.75
N SER A 322 31.00 -14.15 41.05
CA SER A 322 31.13 -13.05 42.03
C SER A 322 31.40 -13.55 43.47
N GLY A 323 31.06 -14.82 43.76
CA GLY A 323 31.29 -15.45 45.06
C GLY A 323 30.30 -15.02 46.15
N SER A 324 29.26 -14.27 45.77
CA SER A 324 28.19 -13.82 46.65
C SER A 324 27.42 -14.98 47.30
N GLU A 325 26.58 -14.67 48.28
CA GLU A 325 25.69 -15.67 48.90
C GLU A 325 24.70 -16.26 47.87
N ASN A 326 24.18 -15.41 46.97
CA ASN A 326 23.39 -15.84 45.80
C ASN A 326 24.23 -16.73 44.86
N GLY A 327 25.48 -16.37 44.57
CA GLY A 327 26.38 -17.14 43.71
C GLY A 327 26.64 -18.56 44.22
N LYS A 328 26.77 -18.73 45.55
CA LYS A 328 26.87 -20.06 46.18
C LYS A 328 25.57 -20.85 46.05
N MET A 329 24.41 -20.20 46.24
CA MET A 329 23.10 -20.82 46.05
C MET A 329 22.89 -21.28 44.59
N ILE A 330 23.14 -20.39 43.63
CA ILE A 330 23.00 -20.66 42.19
C ILE A 330 23.89 -21.83 41.77
N ARG A 331 25.14 -21.90 42.25
CA ARG A 331 26.06 -23.03 41.99
C ARG A 331 25.45 -24.37 42.42
N ASN A 332 24.87 -24.44 43.62
CA ASN A 332 24.28 -25.68 44.14
C ASN A 332 23.05 -26.11 43.32
N PHE A 333 22.14 -25.17 43.01
CA PHE A 333 20.97 -25.45 42.18
C PHE A 333 21.35 -25.92 40.76
N LYS A 334 22.41 -25.34 40.17
CA LYS A 334 22.95 -25.78 38.87
C LYS A 334 23.56 -27.19 38.92
N LEU A 335 24.33 -27.51 39.95
CA LEU A 335 24.89 -28.86 40.15
C LEU A 335 23.81 -29.93 40.33
N GLU A 336 22.68 -29.58 40.96
CA GLU A 336 21.52 -30.46 41.11
C GLU A 336 20.60 -30.52 39.87
N GLY A 337 20.87 -29.72 38.83
CA GLY A 337 20.03 -29.62 37.63
C GLY A 337 18.65 -28.99 37.87
N LYS A 338 18.48 -28.22 38.96
CA LYS A 338 17.23 -27.56 39.34
C LYS A 338 17.16 -26.14 38.80
N ILE A 339 15.93 -25.63 38.61
CA ILE A 339 15.69 -24.22 38.27
C ILE A 339 15.98 -23.37 39.52
N VAL A 340 16.75 -22.29 39.34
CA VAL A 340 17.02 -21.29 40.39
C VAL A 340 15.72 -20.58 40.77
N PRO A 341 15.44 -20.30 42.07
CA PRO A 341 14.22 -19.61 42.49
C PRO A 341 13.92 -18.33 41.70
N SER A 342 12.62 -18.07 41.48
CA SER A 342 12.17 -16.97 40.63
C SER A 342 12.58 -15.60 41.16
N GLU A 343 12.56 -15.39 42.47
CA GLU A 343 12.93 -14.12 43.11
C GLU A 343 14.40 -13.76 42.87
N VAL A 344 15.29 -14.75 42.97
CA VAL A 344 16.74 -14.56 42.73
C VAL A 344 16.99 -14.27 41.25
N THR A 345 16.36 -15.05 40.36
CA THR A 345 16.51 -14.91 38.91
C THR A 345 15.99 -13.57 38.41
N VAL A 346 14.79 -13.15 38.86
CA VAL A 346 14.18 -11.87 38.50
C VAL A 346 14.93 -10.69 39.15
N GLY A 347 15.45 -10.84 40.36
CA GLY A 347 16.25 -9.79 41.02
C GLY A 347 17.54 -9.47 40.27
N ILE A 348 18.28 -10.49 39.82
CA ILE A 348 19.50 -10.31 39.01
C ILE A 348 19.14 -9.68 37.65
N LEU A 349 18.09 -10.16 36.99
CA LEU A 349 17.62 -9.61 35.72
C LEU A 349 17.19 -8.14 35.85
N GLN A 350 16.49 -7.77 36.93
CA GLN A 350 16.10 -6.41 37.22
C GLN A 350 17.31 -5.49 37.47
N GLN A 351 18.34 -5.98 38.17
CA GLN A 351 19.59 -5.22 38.36
C GLN A 351 20.32 -4.99 37.02
N ALA A 352 20.40 -6.01 36.17
CA ALA A 352 21.01 -5.87 34.84
C ALA A 352 20.24 -4.88 33.94
N MET A 353 18.90 -4.89 33.98
CA MET A 353 18.07 -3.88 33.31
C MET A 353 18.31 -2.47 33.86
N GLN A 354 18.44 -2.31 35.19
CA GLN A 354 18.68 -1.02 35.84
C GLN A 354 20.09 -0.45 35.64
N GLN A 355 21.07 -1.29 35.30
CA GLN A 355 22.44 -0.88 35.01
C GLN A 355 22.66 -0.53 33.53
N SER A 356 21.74 -0.89 32.64
CA SER A 356 21.79 -0.50 31.23
C SER A 356 21.36 0.96 31.04
N GLU A 357 22.06 1.67 30.15
CA GLU A 357 21.66 3.01 29.68
C GLU A 357 20.53 2.96 28.63
N ASN A 358 20.23 1.77 28.11
CA ASN A 358 19.19 1.52 27.11
C ASN A 358 17.84 1.15 27.76
N LYS A 359 16.73 1.46 27.09
CA LYS A 359 15.36 1.08 27.51
C LYS A 359 14.78 -0.09 26.72
N LYS A 360 15.45 -0.59 25.68
CA LYS A 360 15.04 -1.75 24.87
C LYS A 360 15.81 -3.00 25.30
N PHE A 361 15.12 -4.07 25.66
CA PHE A 361 15.71 -5.31 26.18
C PHE A 361 15.22 -6.55 25.44
N ILE A 362 16.16 -7.38 25.00
CA ILE A 362 15.87 -8.72 24.49
C ILE A 362 16.44 -9.76 25.47
N ILE A 363 15.56 -10.60 26.01
CA ILE A 363 15.86 -11.47 27.15
C ILE A 363 15.84 -12.94 26.70
N ASP A 364 17.01 -13.57 26.60
CA ASP A 364 17.16 -14.96 26.13
C ASP A 364 16.93 -15.97 27.27
N GLY A 365 16.05 -16.94 26.99
CA GLY A 365 15.86 -18.12 27.83
C GLY A 365 15.10 -17.85 29.13
N PHE A 366 14.24 -16.82 29.12
CA PHE A 366 13.35 -16.42 30.23
C PHE A 366 12.03 -15.84 29.66
N PRO A 367 10.86 -16.06 30.30
CA PRO A 367 10.62 -16.91 31.48
C PRO A 367 10.72 -18.41 31.17
N ARG A 368 11.18 -19.23 32.12
CA ARG A 368 11.29 -20.70 31.94
C ARG A 368 10.08 -21.49 32.43
N ASN A 369 9.27 -20.86 33.27
CA ASN A 369 8.04 -21.42 33.86
C ASN A 369 7.07 -20.28 34.24
N GLU A 370 5.85 -20.64 34.66
CA GLU A 370 4.80 -19.69 35.03
C GLU A 370 5.15 -18.87 36.30
N GLU A 371 5.98 -19.42 37.18
CA GLU A 371 6.43 -18.77 38.41
C GLU A 371 7.41 -17.62 38.11
N ASN A 372 8.38 -17.84 37.21
CA ASN A 372 9.28 -16.82 36.67
C ASN A 372 8.48 -15.66 36.05
N LEU A 373 7.48 -16.01 35.24
CA LEU A 373 6.56 -15.08 34.59
C LEU A 373 5.81 -14.22 35.62
N ALA A 374 5.09 -14.86 36.55
CA ALA A 374 4.31 -14.15 37.57
C ALA A 374 5.21 -13.28 38.47
N THR A 375 6.44 -13.72 38.75
CA THR A 375 7.42 -12.97 39.55
C THR A 375 7.96 -11.76 38.80
N PHE A 376 8.22 -11.89 37.48
CA PHE A 376 8.63 -10.78 36.63
C PHE A 376 7.53 -9.71 36.50
N GLU A 377 6.31 -10.10 36.16
CA GLU A 377 5.15 -9.20 36.06
C GLU A 377 4.89 -8.46 37.39
N LYS A 378 5.04 -9.15 38.53
CA LYS A 378 4.87 -8.57 39.88
C LYS A 378 6.00 -7.61 40.29
N THR A 379 7.24 -7.91 39.93
CA THR A 379 8.45 -7.26 40.48
C THR A 379 8.99 -6.17 39.57
N VAL A 380 9.09 -6.46 38.26
CA VAL A 380 9.57 -5.53 37.23
C VAL A 380 8.43 -4.64 36.72
N LYS A 381 7.19 -5.14 36.76
CA LYS A 381 5.96 -4.42 36.34
C LYS A 381 5.95 -3.98 34.88
N VAL A 382 6.72 -4.67 34.04
CA VAL A 382 6.73 -4.52 32.58
C VAL A 382 6.12 -5.79 31.99
N GLU A 383 5.17 -5.65 31.07
CA GLU A 383 4.66 -6.76 30.26
C GLU A 383 5.48 -6.82 28.96
N PRO A 384 5.89 -7.99 28.45
CA PRO A 384 6.54 -8.07 27.15
C PRO A 384 5.62 -7.60 26.03
N GLU A 385 6.21 -7.00 25.00
CA GLU A 385 5.51 -6.62 23.78
C GLU A 385 5.05 -7.89 23.04
N PHE A 386 5.99 -8.81 22.82
CA PHE A 386 5.78 -10.13 22.24
C PHE A 386 6.89 -11.12 22.66
N VAL A 387 6.68 -12.39 22.32
CA VAL A 387 7.58 -13.51 22.54
C VAL A 387 8.05 -14.04 21.19
N LEU A 388 9.36 -14.02 20.96
CA LEU A 388 10.00 -14.71 19.83
C LEU A 388 10.15 -16.19 20.19
N PHE A 389 9.35 -17.06 19.58
CA PHE A 389 9.42 -18.51 19.77
C PHE A 389 10.17 -19.19 18.62
N PHE A 390 11.38 -19.66 18.90
CA PHE A 390 12.17 -20.51 18.01
C PHE A 390 11.65 -21.95 18.05
N ASP A 391 10.72 -22.23 17.12
CA ASP A 391 10.11 -23.54 16.95
C ASP A 391 11.05 -24.46 16.16
N CYS A 392 11.20 -25.70 16.64
CA CYS A 392 12.15 -26.65 16.11
C CYS A 392 11.76 -28.06 16.56
N PRO A 393 11.59 -29.03 15.63
CA PRO A 393 11.26 -30.41 15.98
C PRO A 393 12.30 -31.02 16.92
N GLU A 394 11.82 -31.85 17.85
CA GLU A 394 12.63 -32.46 18.91
C GLU A 394 13.84 -33.25 18.36
N GLU A 395 13.65 -33.97 17.24
CA GLU A 395 14.72 -34.74 16.61
C GLU A 395 15.85 -33.86 16.06
N GLU A 396 15.52 -32.66 15.54
CA GLU A 396 16.54 -31.69 15.12
C GLU A 396 17.23 -31.05 16.32
N LEU A 397 16.52 -30.79 17.41
CA LEU A 397 17.12 -30.32 18.67
C LEU A 397 18.08 -31.37 19.25
N LYS A 398 17.69 -32.66 19.29
CA LYS A 398 18.56 -33.79 19.67
C LYS A 398 19.79 -33.85 18.78
N ARG A 399 19.62 -33.82 17.46
CA ARG A 399 20.73 -33.86 16.49
C ARG A 399 21.72 -32.70 16.69
N ARG A 400 21.21 -31.48 16.92
CA ARG A 400 22.04 -30.28 17.19
C ARG A 400 22.78 -30.36 18.52
N LEU A 401 22.18 -30.94 19.56
CA LEU A 401 22.82 -31.14 20.85
C LEU A 401 23.92 -32.22 20.77
N LEU A 402 23.65 -33.34 20.09
CA LEU A 402 24.62 -34.43 19.92
C LEU A 402 25.83 -34.02 19.06
N ASN A 403 25.64 -33.17 18.06
CA ASN A 403 26.72 -32.66 17.20
C ASN A 403 27.54 -31.52 17.85
N ARG A 404 27.21 -31.07 19.07
CA ARG A 404 27.86 -29.93 19.72
C ARG A 404 29.16 -30.30 20.43
N ASN A 405 30.09 -30.93 19.69
CA ASN A 405 31.39 -31.33 20.21
C ASN A 405 32.30 -30.12 20.50
N GLN A 406 32.22 -29.61 21.74
CA GLN A 406 33.25 -28.97 22.59
C GLN A 406 32.63 -27.87 23.48
N GLY A 407 32.75 -28.01 24.81
CA GLY A 407 32.74 -26.86 25.72
C GLY A 407 31.79 -26.88 26.93
N ARG A 408 30.82 -27.81 27.04
CA ARG A 408 29.91 -27.89 28.20
C ARG A 408 29.93 -29.26 28.86
N ALA A 409 29.92 -29.26 30.20
CA ALA A 409 29.99 -30.47 31.03
C ALA A 409 28.66 -31.24 31.11
N ASP A 410 27.57 -30.68 30.61
CA ASP A 410 26.21 -31.22 30.73
C ASP A 410 25.66 -31.86 29.43
N ASP A 411 26.41 -31.89 28.33
CA ASP A 411 25.99 -32.46 27.05
C ASP A 411 26.17 -34.00 27.01
N ASN A 412 25.43 -34.72 27.86
CA ASN A 412 25.27 -36.18 27.81
C ASN A 412 23.82 -36.58 27.49
N PRO A 413 23.55 -37.80 26.96
CA PRO A 413 22.21 -38.18 26.49
C PRO A 413 21.11 -38.06 27.53
N VAL A 414 21.39 -38.45 28.79
CA VAL A 414 20.44 -38.42 29.90
C VAL A 414 20.10 -36.98 30.29
N THR A 415 21.06 -36.06 30.22
CA THR A 415 20.82 -34.64 30.48
C THR A 415 20.10 -33.95 29.32
N ILE A 416 20.40 -34.31 28.06
CA ILE A 416 19.70 -33.80 26.88
C ILE A 416 18.19 -34.11 26.97
N GLU A 417 17.85 -35.36 27.28
CA GLU A 417 16.45 -35.80 27.42
C GLU A 417 15.73 -35.08 28.56
N LYS A 418 16.38 -34.92 29.72
CA LYS A 418 15.86 -34.11 30.83
C LYS A 418 15.62 -32.64 30.44
N ARG A 419 16.54 -32.02 29.68
CA ARG A 419 16.42 -30.62 29.24
C ARG A 419 15.29 -30.42 28.23
N LEU A 420 15.05 -31.40 27.34
CA LEU A 420 13.89 -31.41 26.43
C LEU A 420 12.57 -31.60 27.20
N LYS A 421 12.55 -32.50 28.18
CA LYS A 421 11.40 -32.72 29.07
C LYS A 421 11.02 -31.45 29.84
N VAL A 422 11.98 -30.79 30.50
CA VAL A 422 11.75 -29.52 31.23
C VAL A 422 11.25 -28.42 30.29
N PHE A 423 11.77 -28.33 29.06
CA PHE A 423 11.25 -27.36 28.08
C PHE A 423 9.76 -27.61 27.77
N LYS A 424 9.36 -28.86 27.51
CA LYS A 424 7.96 -29.24 27.26
C LYS A 424 7.05 -29.00 28.47
N GLU A 425 7.48 -29.41 29.66
CA GLU A 425 6.64 -29.40 30.87
C GLU A 425 6.55 -28.02 31.55
N SER A 426 7.56 -27.15 31.38
CA SER A 426 7.63 -25.86 32.09
C SER A 426 7.62 -24.64 31.20
N THR A 427 8.30 -24.67 30.04
CA THR A 427 8.46 -23.47 29.19
C THR A 427 7.38 -23.40 28.09
N LEU A 428 6.94 -24.55 27.56
CA LEU A 428 5.86 -24.60 26.57
C LEU A 428 4.51 -24.03 27.10
N PRO A 429 4.11 -24.23 28.38
CA PRO A 429 2.94 -23.54 28.96
C PRO A 429 3.04 -22.01 28.90
N VAL A 430 4.21 -21.43 29.14
CA VAL A 430 4.44 -19.96 29.04
C VAL A 430 4.26 -19.47 27.60
N ILE A 431 4.76 -20.24 26.62
CA ILE A 431 4.55 -19.95 25.19
C ILE A 431 3.06 -20.02 24.86
N ASN A 432 2.34 -21.05 25.33
CA ASN A 432 0.90 -21.21 25.11
C ASN A 432 0.08 -20.08 25.78
N TYR A 433 0.47 -19.60 26.96
CA TYR A 433 -0.14 -18.45 27.64
C TYR A 433 -0.01 -17.17 26.80
N TYR A 434 1.18 -16.86 26.28
CA TYR A 434 1.33 -15.69 25.41
C TYR A 434 0.69 -15.90 24.03
N SER A 435 0.63 -17.13 23.53
CA SER A 435 -0.04 -17.46 22.27
C SER A 435 -1.55 -17.23 22.36
N SER A 436 -2.19 -17.55 23.50
CA SER A 436 -3.62 -17.28 23.72
C SER A 436 -3.95 -15.78 23.87
N LYS A 437 -2.93 -14.94 24.11
CA LYS A 437 -3.01 -13.48 24.09
C LYS A 437 -2.61 -12.85 22.74
N GLY A 438 -2.31 -13.64 21.71
CA GLY A 438 -1.84 -13.12 20.41
C GLY A 438 -0.43 -12.50 20.45
N LYS A 439 0.39 -12.83 21.45
CA LYS A 439 1.72 -12.25 21.71
C LYS A 439 2.90 -13.16 21.34
N VAL A 440 2.70 -14.22 20.55
CA VAL A 440 3.80 -15.13 20.14
C VAL A 440 4.07 -15.00 18.64
N GLN A 441 5.30 -14.65 18.31
CA GLN A 441 5.85 -14.68 16.96
C GLN A 441 6.66 -15.96 16.80
N LYS A 442 6.21 -16.88 15.92
CA LYS A 442 6.85 -18.19 15.72
C LYS A 442 7.87 -18.13 14.59
N ILE A 443 9.03 -18.75 14.79
CA ILE A 443 10.11 -18.82 13.82
C ILE A 443 10.50 -20.28 13.62
N ASN A 444 10.50 -20.75 12.36
CA ASN A 444 11.03 -22.06 12.03
C ASN A 444 12.57 -22.04 12.10
N ALA A 445 13.11 -22.56 13.21
CA ALA A 445 14.54 -22.59 13.49
C ALA A 445 15.31 -23.72 12.78
N GLN A 446 14.68 -24.47 11.86
CA GLN A 446 15.37 -25.47 11.02
C GLN A 446 16.19 -24.84 9.88
N ARG A 447 15.85 -23.61 9.48
CA ARG A 447 16.47 -22.87 8.36
C ARG A 447 17.92 -22.45 8.64
N SER A 448 18.62 -21.94 7.62
CA SER A 448 19.97 -21.39 7.80
C SER A 448 19.99 -20.19 8.76
N VAL A 449 21.16 -19.84 9.29
CA VAL A 449 21.32 -18.70 10.20
C VAL A 449 20.88 -17.40 9.52
N GLU A 450 21.28 -17.20 8.28
CA GLU A 450 20.96 -16.02 7.43
C GLU A 450 19.48 -15.97 7.04
N GLN A 451 18.87 -17.11 6.67
CA GLN A 451 17.42 -17.17 6.40
C GLN A 451 16.60 -16.86 7.66
N THR A 452 17.05 -17.31 8.82
CA THR A 452 16.38 -17.06 10.10
C THR A 452 16.54 -15.60 10.54
N GLU A 453 17.70 -14.98 10.24
CA GLU A 453 17.96 -13.56 10.43
C GLU A 453 17.06 -12.69 9.54
N ASN A 454 16.87 -13.04 8.27
CA ASN A 454 15.94 -12.33 7.37
C ASN A 454 14.48 -12.43 7.85
N ILE A 455 14.06 -13.57 8.42
CA ILE A 455 12.74 -13.70 9.06
C ILE A 455 12.64 -12.86 10.34
N LEU A 456 13.72 -12.76 11.12
CA LEU A 456 13.74 -11.88 12.31
C LEU A 456 13.64 -10.41 11.92
N LEU A 457 14.38 -10.00 10.89
CA LEU A 457 14.27 -8.66 10.30
C LEU A 457 12.84 -8.37 9.83
N SER A 458 12.15 -9.35 9.23
CA SER A 458 10.76 -9.19 8.79
C SER A 458 9.77 -9.15 9.95
N ILE A 459 9.92 -9.95 11.01
CA ILE A 459 9.00 -9.97 12.15
C ILE A 459 9.00 -8.63 12.92
N SER A 460 10.15 -7.96 13.02
CA SER A 460 10.21 -6.59 13.57
C SER A 460 9.48 -5.55 12.73
N LEU A 461 9.14 -5.85 11.47
CA LEU A 461 8.31 -4.98 10.63
C LEU A 461 6.81 -5.06 10.95
N PHE A 462 6.36 -6.18 11.54
CA PHE A 462 4.95 -6.62 11.46
C PHE A 462 4.30 -6.97 12.81
N SER A 463 4.89 -6.57 13.93
CA SER A 463 4.25 -6.74 15.26
C SER A 463 3.00 -5.86 15.35
N SER A 464 1.83 -6.48 15.49
CA SER A 464 0.48 -5.89 15.31
C SER A 464 0.06 -4.77 16.29
N ASN A 465 0.93 -4.40 17.23
CA ASN A 465 0.72 -3.25 18.14
C ASN A 465 1.66 -2.07 17.85
N TYR A 466 2.61 -2.20 16.92
CA TYR A 466 3.35 -1.05 16.42
C TYR A 466 2.48 -0.31 15.40
N PRO A 467 2.26 1.02 15.56
CA PRO A 467 1.83 1.79 14.41
C PRO A 467 2.87 1.60 13.30
N ILE A 468 2.41 1.52 12.05
CA ILE A 468 3.27 1.67 10.89
C ILE A 468 4.16 2.89 11.17
N HIS A 469 5.46 2.68 11.30
CA HIS A 469 6.42 3.72 11.68
C HIS A 469 7.25 4.05 10.44
N PRO A 470 7.58 5.32 10.17
CA PRO A 470 8.19 5.68 8.88
C PRO A 470 9.60 5.09 8.70
N HIS A 471 10.23 4.64 9.80
CA HIS A 471 11.56 4.00 9.84
C HIS A 471 11.52 2.47 9.98
N ILE A 472 10.34 1.85 10.02
CA ILE A 472 10.26 0.40 10.15
C ILE A 472 10.63 -0.29 8.83
N PHE A 473 10.16 0.20 7.68
CA PHE A 473 10.55 -0.40 6.39
C PHE A 473 12.01 -0.10 6.07
N GLN A 474 12.79 -1.17 5.88
CA GLN A 474 14.10 -1.13 5.22
C GLN A 474 13.95 -0.56 3.80
N LEU A 475 15.06 -0.17 3.18
CA LEU A 475 15.05 0.41 1.83
C LEU A 475 14.84 -0.66 0.77
N PHE A 476 13.56 -0.94 0.54
CA PHE A 476 13.10 -1.90 -0.44
C PHE A 476 13.06 -1.26 -1.81
N ARG A 477 13.99 -1.66 -2.68
CA ARG A 477 13.90 -1.34 -4.12
C ARG A 477 13.20 -2.48 -4.81
N THR A 478 12.16 -2.12 -5.52
CA THR A 478 11.17 -3.06 -6.00
C THR A 478 11.15 -3.03 -7.51
N VAL A 479 10.94 -4.21 -8.07
CA VAL A 479 10.92 -4.48 -9.49
C VAL A 479 9.57 -5.10 -9.81
N GLN A 480 8.70 -4.39 -10.51
CA GLN A 480 7.48 -5.03 -10.99
C GLN A 480 7.82 -5.83 -12.24
N CYS A 481 7.70 -7.15 -12.12
CA CYS A 481 7.64 -8.01 -13.28
C CYS A 481 6.15 -8.13 -13.65
N TYR A 482 5.76 -7.64 -14.83
CA TYR A 482 4.44 -7.93 -15.38
C TYR A 482 4.45 -9.39 -15.80
N LEU A 483 3.92 -10.25 -14.94
CA LEU A 483 3.89 -11.68 -15.19
C LEU A 483 2.46 -12.13 -15.48
N ARG A 484 1.88 -11.47 -16.48
CA ARG A 484 0.77 -12.02 -17.24
C ARG A 484 0.77 -11.51 -18.68
N SER A 485 1.45 -12.27 -19.51
CA SER A 485 1.07 -12.46 -20.90
C SER A 485 -0.03 -13.53 -20.98
N SER A 486 -1.32 -13.16 -20.96
CA SER A 486 -2.44 -14.13 -21.12
C SER A 486 -2.53 -14.60 -22.57
N VAL A 487 -2.96 -15.78 -23.03
CA VAL A 487 -3.74 -16.90 -22.48
C VAL A 487 -3.35 -18.19 -23.27
N LEU A 488 -3.55 -19.38 -22.66
CA LEU A 488 -3.57 -20.72 -23.31
C LEU A 488 -2.22 -21.32 -23.77
N SER A 489 -1.30 -21.51 -22.83
CA SER A 489 -0.27 -22.56 -22.89
C SER A 489 0.09 -23.08 -21.50
N SER A 490 0.40 -24.37 -21.38
CA SER A 490 0.70 -25.02 -20.10
C SER A 490 2.16 -24.87 -19.62
N LEU A 491 3.03 -24.15 -20.35
CA LEU A 491 4.49 -24.20 -20.11
C LEU A 491 5.21 -22.84 -20.06
N THR A 492 4.81 -21.84 -20.85
CA THR A 492 5.73 -20.79 -21.34
C THR A 492 6.24 -19.78 -20.34
N ALA A 493 5.38 -18.99 -19.71
CA ALA A 493 5.81 -17.98 -18.75
C ALA A 493 6.68 -18.60 -17.63
N THR A 494 6.38 -19.85 -17.25
CA THR A 494 7.08 -20.57 -16.18
C THR A 494 8.55 -20.90 -16.49
N VAL A 495 8.97 -20.92 -17.76
CA VAL A 495 10.38 -21.12 -18.17
C VAL A 495 11.15 -19.80 -18.17
N MET A 496 10.49 -18.67 -18.47
CA MET A 496 11.13 -17.34 -18.43
C MET A 496 11.27 -16.79 -17.00
N TRP A 497 10.34 -17.11 -16.08
CA TRP A 497 10.34 -16.56 -14.72
C TRP A 497 11.69 -16.67 -13.99
N PRO A 498 12.39 -17.82 -13.95
CA PRO A 498 13.65 -17.92 -13.20
C PRO A 498 14.74 -16.97 -13.73
N ASP A 499 14.85 -16.81 -15.05
CA ASP A 499 15.81 -15.92 -15.70
C ASP A 499 15.43 -14.44 -15.50
N LEU A 500 14.15 -14.08 -15.63
CA LEU A 500 13.65 -12.73 -15.36
C LEU A 500 13.87 -12.32 -13.90
N ILE A 501 13.58 -13.21 -12.94
CA ILE A 501 13.81 -12.99 -11.50
C ILE A 501 15.33 -12.87 -11.23
N ALA A 502 16.17 -13.70 -11.85
CA ALA A 502 17.62 -13.62 -11.71
C ALA A 502 18.17 -12.28 -12.24
N LYS A 503 17.76 -11.84 -13.42
CA LYS A 503 18.12 -10.53 -14.01
C LYS A 503 17.63 -9.34 -13.16
N SER A 504 16.46 -9.47 -12.54
CA SER A 504 15.93 -8.48 -11.59
C SER A 504 16.78 -8.39 -10.32
N LYS A 505 17.14 -9.54 -9.74
CA LYS A 505 18.05 -9.59 -8.58
C LYS A 505 19.43 -9.05 -8.92
N GLU A 506 20.01 -9.43 -10.06
CA GLU A 506 21.32 -8.94 -10.50
C GLU A 506 21.29 -7.43 -10.78
N GLY A 507 20.16 -6.91 -11.28
CA GLY A 507 19.90 -5.49 -11.42
C GLY A 507 19.69 -4.73 -10.11
N GLY A 508 19.76 -5.40 -8.95
CA GLY A 508 19.73 -4.77 -7.63
C GLY A 508 18.36 -4.70 -6.95
N ALA A 509 17.36 -5.45 -7.43
CA ALA A 509 16.07 -5.58 -6.76
C ALA A 509 16.19 -6.26 -5.39
N ASP A 510 15.40 -5.78 -4.43
CA ASP A 510 15.16 -6.41 -3.12
C ASP A 510 13.79 -7.12 -3.08
N VAL A 511 12.83 -6.63 -3.87
CA VAL A 511 11.43 -7.05 -3.88
C VAL A 511 10.94 -7.17 -5.32
N VAL A 512 10.13 -8.18 -5.63
CA VAL A 512 9.34 -8.24 -6.88
C VAL A 512 7.92 -7.75 -6.60
N GLN A 513 7.30 -7.05 -7.54
CA GLN A 513 5.89 -6.68 -7.48
C GLN A 513 5.14 -7.37 -8.62
N THR A 514 3.89 -7.77 -8.40
CA THR A 514 3.01 -8.26 -9.49
C THR A 514 1.54 -8.06 -9.13
N TYR A 515 0.68 -8.03 -10.15
CA TYR A 515 -0.78 -8.04 -10.01
C TYR A 515 -1.33 -9.46 -9.93
N VAL A 516 -2.54 -9.60 -9.36
CA VAL A 516 -3.36 -10.81 -9.49
C VAL A 516 -4.50 -10.54 -10.46
N PHE A 517 -4.62 -11.38 -11.48
CA PHE A 517 -5.52 -11.13 -12.61
C PHE A 517 -6.76 -12.03 -12.55
N TRP A 518 -7.81 -11.53 -11.90
CA TRP A 518 -9.04 -12.28 -11.66
C TRP A 518 -9.65 -12.87 -12.94
N SER A 519 -9.64 -12.09 -14.03
CA SER A 519 -10.21 -12.40 -15.35
C SER A 519 -9.92 -13.80 -15.90
N GLY A 520 -8.74 -14.37 -15.63
CA GLY A 520 -8.47 -15.79 -15.94
C GLY A 520 -7.83 -16.59 -14.81
N HIS A 521 -7.86 -16.11 -13.57
CA HIS A 521 -7.88 -17.02 -12.43
C HIS A 521 -9.29 -17.56 -12.18
N GLU A 522 -10.34 -16.88 -12.65
CA GLU A 522 -11.74 -17.33 -12.60
C GLU A 522 -12.45 -17.06 -13.95
N PRO A 523 -12.04 -17.72 -15.05
CA PRO A 523 -12.60 -17.48 -16.38
C PRO A 523 -14.09 -17.84 -16.46
N VAL A 524 -14.53 -18.82 -15.67
CA VAL A 524 -15.94 -19.19 -15.46
C VAL A 524 -16.24 -19.05 -13.98
N LYS A 525 -17.38 -18.45 -13.64
CA LYS A 525 -17.78 -18.20 -12.24
C LYS A 525 -17.71 -19.47 -11.38
N GLY A 526 -16.97 -19.41 -10.28
CA GLY A 526 -16.74 -20.51 -9.35
C GLY A 526 -15.72 -21.56 -9.80
N GLN A 527 -15.12 -21.43 -10.99
CA GLN A 527 -14.10 -22.33 -11.51
C GLN A 527 -12.74 -21.64 -11.53
N TYR A 528 -11.93 -21.95 -10.53
CA TYR A 528 -10.60 -21.36 -10.37
C TYR A 528 -9.53 -22.09 -11.17
N TYR A 529 -8.59 -21.33 -11.74
CA TYR A 529 -7.45 -21.87 -12.48
C TYR A 529 -6.13 -21.25 -11.99
N PHE A 530 -5.24 -22.11 -11.51
CA PHE A 530 -3.92 -21.76 -10.95
C PHE A 530 -2.81 -22.70 -11.48
N GLU A 531 -2.89 -23.10 -12.75
CA GLU A 531 -1.93 -24.00 -13.39
C GLU A 531 -1.19 -23.29 -14.55
N GLY A 532 -0.09 -23.88 -15.03
CA GLY A 532 0.69 -23.34 -16.15
C GLY A 532 1.14 -21.89 -15.88
N GLU A 533 0.79 -20.98 -16.79
CA GLU A 533 1.11 -19.55 -16.67
C GLU A 533 0.30 -18.83 -15.57
N TYR A 534 -0.73 -19.46 -15.03
CA TYR A 534 -1.52 -18.97 -13.89
C TYR A 534 -1.17 -19.61 -12.56
N ASP A 535 -0.08 -20.39 -12.51
CA ASP A 535 0.48 -20.89 -11.26
C ASP A 535 1.18 -19.78 -10.47
N LEU A 536 0.34 -18.93 -9.85
CA LEU A 536 0.75 -17.84 -8.98
C LEU A 536 1.57 -18.37 -7.78
N VAL A 537 1.24 -19.56 -7.27
CA VAL A 537 1.93 -20.20 -6.15
C VAL A 537 3.38 -20.55 -6.54
N LYS A 538 3.59 -21.17 -7.70
CA LYS A 538 4.92 -21.44 -8.26
C LYS A 538 5.70 -20.15 -8.52
N PHE A 539 5.06 -19.11 -9.08
CA PHE A 539 5.74 -17.83 -9.27
C PHE A 539 6.22 -17.23 -7.94
N VAL A 540 5.35 -17.16 -6.92
CA VAL A 540 5.70 -16.64 -5.60
C VAL A 540 6.83 -17.47 -4.97
N LYS A 541 6.80 -18.81 -5.10
CA LYS A 541 7.87 -19.70 -4.62
C LYS A 541 9.22 -19.39 -5.31
N LEU A 542 9.25 -19.24 -6.63
CA LEU A 542 10.48 -18.91 -7.38
C LEU A 542 11.10 -17.56 -6.95
N VAL A 543 10.28 -16.56 -6.62
CA VAL A 543 10.75 -15.28 -6.07
C VAL A 543 11.44 -15.48 -4.71
N GLY A 544 10.81 -16.27 -3.82
CA GLY A 544 11.37 -16.59 -2.51
C GLY A 544 12.62 -17.48 -2.54
N GLU A 545 12.66 -18.48 -3.44
CA GLU A 545 13.82 -19.31 -3.71
C GLU A 545 15.00 -18.49 -4.26
N SER A 546 14.71 -17.48 -5.06
CA SER A 546 15.69 -16.50 -5.53
C SER A 546 16.13 -15.53 -4.42
N GLY A 547 15.54 -15.57 -3.23
CA GLY A 547 15.88 -14.70 -2.11
C GLY A 547 15.44 -13.24 -2.28
N LEU A 548 14.37 -13.00 -3.03
CA LEU A 548 13.68 -11.72 -3.12
C LEU A 548 12.37 -11.76 -2.32
N TYR A 549 11.89 -10.61 -1.88
CA TYR A 549 10.55 -10.48 -1.31
C TYR A 549 9.49 -10.27 -2.40
N LEU A 550 8.21 -10.29 -2.06
CA LEU A 550 7.09 -10.02 -2.96
C LEU A 550 6.10 -8.98 -2.39
N HIS A 551 5.73 -7.99 -3.21
CA HIS A 551 4.51 -7.19 -3.04
C HIS A 551 3.44 -7.73 -4.00
N LEU A 552 2.43 -8.40 -3.46
CA LEU A 552 1.35 -8.97 -4.28
C LEU A 552 0.15 -8.01 -4.33
N ARG A 553 -0.08 -7.40 -5.49
CA ARG A 553 -1.16 -6.44 -5.72
C ARG A 553 -2.43 -7.18 -6.12
N ILE A 554 -3.20 -7.63 -5.12
CA ILE A 554 -4.35 -8.51 -5.32
C ILE A 554 -5.46 -7.81 -6.13
N GLY A 555 -5.68 -6.51 -5.92
CA GLY A 555 -6.73 -5.75 -6.61
C GLY A 555 -8.10 -5.95 -5.97
N PRO A 556 -9.10 -6.59 -6.63
CA PRO A 556 -8.99 -7.35 -7.88
C PRO A 556 -9.13 -6.50 -9.14
N TYR A 557 -9.59 -5.26 -9.02
CA TYR A 557 -9.32 -4.27 -10.06
C TYR A 557 -7.82 -3.92 -10.07
N VAL A 558 -7.19 -3.98 -11.24
CA VAL A 558 -5.74 -3.77 -11.40
C VAL A 558 -5.38 -2.75 -12.49
N CYS A 559 -6.33 -1.91 -12.92
CA CYS A 559 -6.23 -0.98 -14.08
C CYS A 559 -6.04 -1.67 -15.46
N ALA A 560 -5.19 -2.67 -15.53
CA ALA A 560 -5.10 -3.63 -16.63
C ALA A 560 -6.29 -4.63 -16.59
N GLU A 561 -6.09 -5.87 -17.04
CA GLU A 561 -7.15 -6.84 -17.34
C GLU A 561 -7.78 -7.50 -16.08
N GLY A 562 -8.47 -6.69 -15.28
CA GLY A 562 -8.79 -7.01 -13.88
C GLY A 562 -10.13 -7.70 -13.58
N PHE A 563 -11.12 -7.70 -14.47
CA PHE A 563 -12.43 -8.30 -14.19
C PHE A 563 -12.81 -9.42 -15.17
N PRO A 564 -13.31 -10.57 -14.69
CA PRO A 564 -13.96 -11.55 -15.56
C PRO A 564 -15.23 -10.98 -16.20
N VAL A 565 -15.46 -11.27 -17.48
CA VAL A 565 -16.60 -10.69 -18.23
C VAL A 565 -17.94 -11.17 -17.68
N TRP A 566 -18.03 -12.39 -17.15
CA TRP A 566 -19.23 -12.90 -16.48
C TRP A 566 -19.67 -12.05 -15.27
N LEU A 567 -18.76 -11.29 -14.65
CA LEU A 567 -19.09 -10.42 -13.51
C LEU A 567 -20.09 -9.34 -13.91
N ARG A 568 -20.06 -8.89 -15.17
CA ARG A 568 -20.98 -7.90 -15.73
C ARG A 568 -22.43 -8.38 -15.78
N ASP A 569 -22.63 -9.69 -15.92
CA ASP A 569 -23.95 -10.30 -16.07
C ASP A 569 -24.61 -10.64 -14.72
N VAL A 570 -23.95 -10.34 -13.59
CA VAL A 570 -24.51 -10.50 -12.25
C VAL A 570 -25.68 -9.49 -12.06
N PRO A 571 -26.89 -9.94 -11.66
CA PRO A 571 -28.05 -9.04 -11.55
C PRO A 571 -27.83 -7.87 -10.59
N GLY A 572 -28.01 -6.64 -11.10
CA GLY A 572 -27.87 -5.42 -10.30
C GLY A 572 -26.42 -5.04 -9.96
N ILE A 573 -25.43 -5.63 -10.63
CA ILE A 573 -24.01 -5.31 -10.44
C ILE A 573 -23.70 -3.85 -10.84
N VAL A 574 -22.82 -3.21 -10.08
CA VAL A 574 -22.14 -1.95 -10.44
C VAL A 574 -20.71 -2.08 -9.93
N PHE A 575 -19.71 -1.94 -10.80
CA PHE A 575 -18.33 -2.21 -10.40
C PHE A 575 -17.79 -1.09 -9.50
N ARG A 576 -16.96 -1.46 -8.51
CA ARG A 576 -16.13 -0.55 -7.69
C ARG A 576 -16.93 0.56 -6.97
N THR A 577 -18.08 0.20 -6.42
CA THR A 577 -18.92 1.11 -5.62
C THR A 577 -19.66 0.31 -4.53
N ASP A 578 -20.46 0.98 -3.68
CA ASP A 578 -21.20 0.32 -2.60
C ASP A 578 -22.39 -0.48 -3.15
N ASN A 579 -22.06 -1.60 -3.77
CA ASN A 579 -22.96 -2.50 -4.48
C ASN A 579 -22.82 -3.89 -3.87
N ALA A 580 -23.87 -4.41 -3.24
CA ALA A 580 -23.78 -5.67 -2.50
C ALA A 580 -23.31 -6.87 -3.36
N PRO A 581 -23.81 -7.08 -4.60
CA PRO A 581 -23.29 -8.13 -5.48
C PRO A 581 -21.78 -7.97 -5.78
N PHE A 582 -21.31 -6.76 -6.09
CA PHE A 582 -19.90 -6.53 -6.41
C PHE A 582 -18.99 -6.78 -5.19
N LYS A 583 -19.40 -6.29 -4.02
CA LYS A 583 -18.69 -6.51 -2.75
C LYS A 583 -18.58 -8.00 -2.41
N GLU A 584 -19.65 -8.77 -2.64
CA GLU A 584 -19.67 -10.21 -2.38
C GLU A 584 -18.68 -10.97 -3.26
N GLU A 585 -18.70 -10.76 -4.59
CA GLU A 585 -17.78 -11.46 -5.49
C GLU A 585 -16.32 -11.00 -5.31
N MET A 586 -16.09 -9.69 -5.11
CA MET A 586 -14.75 -9.16 -4.77
C MET A 586 -14.21 -9.80 -3.48
N GLN A 587 -15.03 -9.88 -2.42
CA GLN A 587 -14.60 -10.47 -1.16
C GLN A 587 -14.27 -11.95 -1.32
N LYS A 588 -15.08 -12.73 -2.05
CA LYS A 588 -14.77 -14.14 -2.33
C LYS A 588 -13.40 -14.29 -2.98
N PHE A 589 -13.13 -13.52 -4.05
CA PHE A 589 -11.86 -13.63 -4.77
C PHE A 589 -10.66 -13.21 -3.92
N VAL A 590 -10.72 -12.05 -3.26
CA VAL A 590 -9.62 -11.56 -2.41
C VAL A 590 -9.37 -12.52 -1.24
N THR A 591 -10.42 -13.04 -0.61
CA THR A 591 -10.30 -14.06 0.45
C THR A 591 -9.62 -15.32 -0.10
N LYS A 592 -10.06 -15.83 -1.26
CA LYS A 592 -9.49 -17.02 -1.90
C LYS A 592 -7.98 -16.87 -2.20
N ILE A 593 -7.54 -15.68 -2.63
CA ILE A 593 -6.11 -15.41 -2.86
C ILE A 593 -5.33 -15.34 -1.54
N VAL A 594 -5.83 -14.60 -0.54
CA VAL A 594 -5.14 -14.49 0.77
C VAL A 594 -5.04 -15.84 1.48
N ASP A 595 -6.11 -16.64 1.46
CA ASP A 595 -6.11 -17.99 2.03
C ASP A 595 -5.17 -18.93 1.28
N LEU A 596 -5.14 -18.90 -0.06
CA LEU A 596 -4.19 -19.69 -0.85
C LEU A 596 -2.73 -19.34 -0.51
N MET A 597 -2.40 -18.04 -0.39
CA MET A 597 -1.05 -17.62 0.00
C MET A 597 -0.70 -18.04 1.44
N ARG A 598 -1.69 -18.07 2.34
CA ARG A 598 -1.54 -18.49 3.74
C ARG A 598 -1.39 -20.01 3.87
N GLU A 599 -2.18 -20.79 3.14
CA GLU A 599 -2.13 -22.26 3.11
C GLU A 599 -0.78 -22.76 2.59
N GLU A 600 -0.24 -22.09 1.55
CA GLU A 600 1.07 -22.37 0.96
C GLU A 600 2.26 -21.78 1.74
N MET A 601 2.03 -21.20 2.93
CA MET A 601 3.05 -20.61 3.82
C MET A 601 3.87 -19.49 3.17
N LEU A 602 3.26 -18.69 2.28
CA LEU A 602 3.94 -17.71 1.43
C LEU A 602 4.07 -16.31 2.07
N LEU A 603 3.43 -16.07 3.22
CA LEU A 603 3.51 -14.81 3.96
C LEU A 603 4.85 -14.69 4.72
N SER A 604 5.40 -13.48 4.84
CA SER A 604 6.71 -13.21 5.45
C SER A 604 6.85 -13.76 6.87
N TRP A 605 5.82 -13.64 7.70
CA TRP A 605 5.78 -14.19 9.06
C TRP A 605 5.67 -15.72 9.11
N GLN A 606 5.22 -16.36 8.02
CA GLN A 606 5.29 -17.81 7.81
C GLN A 606 6.65 -18.27 7.25
N GLY A 607 7.52 -17.32 6.87
CA GLY A 607 8.79 -17.54 6.21
C GLY A 607 8.70 -17.65 4.68
N GLY A 608 7.61 -17.18 4.06
CA GLY A 608 7.55 -16.95 2.61
C GLY A 608 8.02 -15.54 2.20
N PRO A 609 7.96 -15.19 0.90
CA PRO A 609 8.48 -13.91 0.42
C PRO A 609 7.49 -12.74 0.51
N ILE A 610 6.18 -12.98 0.69
CA ILE A 610 5.17 -11.90 0.62
C ILE A 610 5.29 -10.98 1.84
N ILE A 611 5.67 -9.72 1.62
CA ILE A 611 5.84 -8.70 2.67
C ILE A 611 4.70 -7.69 2.76
N MET A 612 3.85 -7.59 1.73
CA MET A 612 2.69 -6.67 1.70
C MET A 612 1.69 -7.05 0.61
N PHE A 613 0.44 -6.61 0.78
CA PHE A 613 -0.64 -6.74 -0.20
C PHE A 613 -1.19 -5.38 -0.65
N GLN A 614 -1.72 -5.27 -1.87
CA GLN A 614 -2.54 -4.13 -2.29
C GLN A 614 -4.01 -4.54 -2.46
N ILE A 615 -4.91 -3.71 -1.93
CA ILE A 615 -6.36 -3.78 -2.18
C ILE A 615 -6.78 -2.62 -3.10
N GLU A 616 -7.67 -2.89 -4.05
CA GLU A 616 -8.04 -1.98 -5.14
C GLU A 616 -6.81 -1.52 -5.98
N ASN A 617 -7.04 -0.67 -6.99
CA ASN A 617 -5.98 0.00 -7.74
C ASN A 617 -6.42 1.38 -8.24
N GLU A 618 -5.68 2.42 -7.84
CA GLU A 618 -5.91 3.83 -8.19
C GLU A 618 -7.35 4.34 -7.95
N TYR A 619 -8.06 3.78 -6.96
CA TYR A 619 -9.48 4.04 -6.78
C TYR A 619 -9.83 5.52 -6.54
N GLY A 620 -8.99 6.24 -5.79
CA GLY A 620 -9.15 7.68 -5.53
C GLY A 620 -9.23 8.56 -6.79
N ASN A 621 -8.70 8.12 -7.94
CA ASN A 621 -8.85 8.83 -9.20
C ASN A 621 -10.32 8.86 -9.68
N ILE A 622 -11.12 7.83 -9.38
CA ILE A 622 -12.48 7.62 -9.92
C ILE A 622 -13.58 7.58 -8.86
N GLU A 623 -13.23 7.42 -7.58
CA GLU A 623 -14.13 7.40 -6.43
C GLU A 623 -15.22 8.49 -6.46
N HIS A 624 -14.83 9.73 -6.78
CA HIS A 624 -15.73 10.88 -6.83
C HIS A 624 -16.88 10.71 -7.84
N SER A 625 -16.70 9.86 -8.88
CA SER A 625 -17.74 9.55 -9.88
C SER A 625 -18.90 8.73 -9.30
N PHE A 626 -18.69 8.06 -8.15
CA PHE A 626 -19.70 7.31 -7.42
C PHE A 626 -20.30 8.08 -6.23
N GLY A 627 -19.82 9.30 -5.95
CA GLY A 627 -20.28 10.10 -4.82
C GLY A 627 -20.13 9.38 -3.47
N GLN A 628 -21.20 9.40 -2.68
CA GLN A 628 -21.19 8.80 -1.33
C GLN A 628 -20.93 7.29 -1.34
N GLY A 629 -21.51 6.55 -2.31
CA GLY A 629 -21.28 5.11 -2.47
C GLY A 629 -19.82 4.77 -2.81
N GLY A 630 -19.05 5.73 -3.34
CA GLY A 630 -17.61 5.54 -3.54
C GLY A 630 -16.83 5.55 -2.22
N LYS A 631 -17.16 6.49 -1.32
CA LYS A 631 -16.55 6.60 0.03
C LYS A 631 -16.90 5.40 0.90
N GLU A 632 -18.16 4.94 0.83
CA GLU A 632 -18.66 3.76 1.54
C GLU A 632 -17.97 2.49 1.05
N TYR A 633 -17.80 2.34 -0.26
CA TYR A 633 -17.02 1.25 -0.85
C TYR A 633 -15.55 1.26 -0.45
N MET A 634 -14.86 2.40 -0.52
CA MET A 634 -13.46 2.51 -0.11
C MET A 634 -13.28 2.09 1.36
N THR A 635 -14.15 2.61 2.23
CA THR A 635 -14.17 2.25 3.66
C THR A 635 -14.43 0.75 3.87
N TRP A 636 -15.35 0.17 3.11
CA TRP A 636 -15.62 -1.27 3.14
C TRP A 636 -14.45 -2.11 2.62
N ALA A 637 -13.83 -1.75 1.50
CA ALA A 637 -12.75 -2.50 0.88
C ALA A 637 -11.52 -2.53 1.79
N ALA A 638 -11.17 -1.38 2.36
CA ALA A 638 -10.14 -1.27 3.39
C ALA A 638 -10.47 -2.10 4.64
N GLY A 639 -11.71 -2.02 5.14
CA GLY A 639 -12.17 -2.79 6.31
C GLY A 639 -12.16 -4.30 6.07
N MET A 640 -12.54 -4.74 4.87
CA MET A 640 -12.53 -6.15 4.44
C MET A 640 -11.10 -6.67 4.36
N ALA A 641 -10.19 -5.96 3.71
CA ALA A 641 -8.78 -6.33 3.60
C ALA A 641 -8.10 -6.46 4.99
N LEU A 642 -8.35 -5.51 5.89
CA LEU A 642 -7.87 -5.58 7.28
C LEU A 642 -8.49 -6.74 8.06
N ALA A 643 -9.77 -7.04 7.85
CA ALA A 643 -10.48 -8.14 8.53
C ALA A 643 -10.03 -9.54 8.09
N LEU A 644 -9.30 -9.67 6.97
CA LEU A 644 -8.70 -10.95 6.56
C LEU A 644 -7.51 -11.37 7.44
N ASP A 645 -6.98 -10.48 8.29
CA ASP A 645 -5.86 -10.71 9.21
C ASP A 645 -4.66 -11.42 8.53
N ALA A 646 -4.18 -10.82 7.45
CA ALA A 646 -3.08 -11.36 6.64
C ALA A 646 -1.72 -11.38 7.38
N GLY A 647 -1.57 -10.70 8.51
CA GLY A 647 -0.29 -10.55 9.20
C GLY A 647 0.79 -9.79 8.41
N VAL A 648 0.43 -9.17 7.28
CA VAL A 648 1.28 -8.29 6.46
C VAL A 648 0.52 -6.98 6.16
N PRO A 649 1.21 -5.84 5.96
CA PRO A 649 0.57 -4.56 5.70
C PRO A 649 -0.18 -4.52 4.37
N TRP A 650 -1.21 -3.68 4.35
CA TRP A 650 -1.98 -3.37 3.15
C TRP A 650 -1.61 -2.01 2.58
N VAL A 651 -1.62 -1.91 1.25
CA VAL A 651 -1.33 -0.72 0.46
C VAL A 651 -2.55 -0.34 -0.38
N MET A 652 -2.74 0.95 -0.65
CA MET A 652 -3.66 1.48 -1.66
C MET A 652 -2.97 2.61 -2.44
N CYS A 653 -2.71 2.40 -3.73
CA CYS A 653 -2.13 3.44 -4.58
C CYS A 653 -3.18 4.52 -4.95
N LYS A 654 -2.74 5.78 -5.03
CA LYS A 654 -3.55 6.99 -5.30
C LYS A 654 -4.76 7.20 -4.36
N GLN A 655 -4.81 6.58 -3.18
CA GLN A 655 -5.91 6.72 -2.24
C GLN A 655 -5.56 7.65 -1.07
N THR A 656 -5.72 8.97 -1.26
CA THR A 656 -5.28 9.99 -0.30
C THR A 656 -6.01 9.95 1.05
N ASP A 657 -7.15 9.28 1.17
CA ASP A 657 -7.89 9.09 2.42
C ASP A 657 -7.96 7.61 2.88
N ALA A 658 -7.00 6.78 2.43
CA ALA A 658 -6.85 5.42 2.95
C ALA A 658 -6.70 5.44 4.50
N PRO A 659 -7.36 4.52 5.24
CA PRO A 659 -7.30 4.48 6.71
C PRO A 659 -5.88 4.44 7.28
N GLU A 660 -5.72 4.79 8.57
CA GLU A 660 -4.39 4.91 9.20
C GLU A 660 -3.56 3.61 9.11
N ASN A 661 -4.23 2.45 9.12
CA ASN A 661 -3.60 1.13 9.05
C ASN A 661 -3.35 0.61 7.62
N ILE A 662 -3.60 1.42 6.58
CA ILE A 662 -3.32 1.08 5.18
C ILE A 662 -2.40 2.14 4.58
N ILE A 663 -1.29 1.72 3.97
CA ILE A 663 -0.31 2.66 3.39
C ILE A 663 -0.89 3.25 2.10
N ASP A 664 -1.07 4.57 2.05
CA ASP A 664 -1.36 5.28 0.81
C ASP A 664 -0.07 5.51 0.01
N ALA A 665 -0.09 5.13 -1.27
CA ALA A 665 1.10 5.11 -2.13
C ALA A 665 0.92 5.95 -3.40
N CYS A 666 2.05 6.36 -3.97
CA CYS A 666 2.12 7.18 -5.18
C CYS A 666 2.38 6.35 -6.44
N ASN A 667 1.76 6.76 -7.55
CA ASN A 667 2.01 6.28 -8.91
C ASN A 667 2.26 7.52 -9.78
N ALA A 668 3.40 7.63 -10.46
CA ALA A 668 3.75 8.77 -11.34
C ALA A 668 5.09 8.54 -12.05
N TYR A 669 5.46 9.46 -12.95
CA TYR A 669 6.87 9.63 -13.38
C TYR A 669 7.78 10.19 -12.27
N TYR A 670 7.21 10.89 -11.28
CA TYR A 670 7.93 11.47 -10.14
C TYR A 670 7.05 11.46 -8.88
N CYS A 671 7.55 10.89 -7.79
CA CYS A 671 6.91 10.94 -6.47
C CYS A 671 7.78 11.60 -5.39
N ASP A 672 8.83 12.34 -5.75
CA ASP A 672 9.71 13.07 -4.81
C ASP A 672 9.03 14.25 -4.09
N GLY A 673 7.82 14.62 -4.52
CA GLY A 673 6.92 15.54 -3.84
C GLY A 673 5.75 14.87 -3.08
N PHE A 674 5.61 13.54 -3.15
CA PHE A 674 4.53 12.83 -2.47
C PHE A 674 4.71 12.86 -0.95
N LYS A 675 3.59 12.93 -0.24
CA LYS A 675 3.53 12.79 1.22
C LYS A 675 2.33 11.90 1.55
N PRO A 676 2.50 10.84 2.35
CA PRO A 676 1.39 10.02 2.79
C PRO A 676 0.45 10.82 3.70
N ASN A 677 -0.78 10.35 3.85
CA ASN A 677 -1.83 11.06 4.58
C ASN A 677 -1.65 11.10 6.10
N SER A 678 -0.64 10.38 6.63
CA SER A 678 -0.22 10.41 8.02
C SER A 678 1.31 10.39 8.11
N PRO A 679 1.95 11.20 8.96
CA PRO A 679 3.41 11.22 9.13
C PRO A 679 3.96 9.93 9.77
N LYS A 680 3.10 9.02 10.22
CA LYS A 680 3.50 7.68 10.68
C LYS A 680 3.77 6.73 9.50
N LYS A 681 3.09 6.92 8.37
CA LYS A 681 3.23 6.03 7.21
C LYS A 681 4.55 6.30 6.47
N PRO A 682 5.20 5.27 5.91
CA PRO A 682 6.33 5.44 5.02
C PRO A 682 5.91 6.11 3.70
N ILE A 683 6.87 6.73 3.01
CA ILE A 683 6.65 7.29 1.67
C ILE A 683 6.88 6.18 0.63
N PHE A 684 5.80 5.69 0.03
CA PHE A 684 5.79 4.59 -0.94
C PHE A 684 5.48 5.09 -2.37
N TRP A 685 6.25 4.59 -3.33
CA TRP A 685 6.06 4.80 -4.76
C TRP A 685 5.84 3.43 -5.44
N THR A 686 4.58 3.06 -5.64
CA THR A 686 4.17 1.75 -6.16
C THR A 686 4.27 1.64 -7.68
N GLU A 687 4.28 2.76 -8.42
CA GLU A 687 4.50 2.76 -9.88
C GLU A 687 5.33 3.97 -10.32
N ASP A 688 6.63 3.75 -10.48
CA ASP A 688 7.53 4.63 -11.24
C ASP A 688 7.45 4.23 -12.71
N TRP A 689 6.79 5.06 -13.50
CA TRP A 689 6.54 4.77 -14.91
C TRP A 689 7.84 4.95 -15.72
N ASP A 690 8.59 3.87 -15.92
CA ASP A 690 9.89 3.87 -16.59
C ASP A 690 9.81 3.90 -18.12
N GLY A 691 8.59 3.94 -18.65
CA GLY A 691 8.22 4.30 -20.01
C GLY A 691 6.70 4.44 -20.10
N TRP A 692 6.06 3.86 -21.12
CA TRP A 692 4.59 3.87 -21.24
C TRP A 692 4.07 2.78 -22.20
N TYR A 693 2.80 2.40 -22.08
CA TYR A 693 2.14 1.47 -23.02
C TYR A 693 1.83 2.14 -24.38
N THR A 694 1.59 1.34 -25.42
CA THR A 694 1.26 1.84 -26.77
C THR A 694 -0.06 1.27 -27.29
N THR A 695 -0.80 2.10 -28.03
CA THR A 695 -2.00 1.73 -28.79
C THR A 695 -1.71 1.56 -30.28
N TRP A 696 -2.51 0.77 -31.00
CA TRP A 696 -2.41 0.64 -32.46
C TRP A 696 -2.47 2.01 -33.15
N GLY A 697 -1.55 2.26 -34.08
CA GLY A 697 -1.37 3.58 -34.73
C GLY A 697 -0.64 4.62 -33.87
N GLY A 698 -0.19 4.29 -32.66
CA GLY A 698 0.68 5.15 -31.86
C GLY A 698 2.16 5.06 -32.28
N SER A 699 2.94 6.11 -31.98
CA SER A 699 4.41 6.06 -31.96
C SER A 699 4.91 5.63 -30.58
N LEU A 700 6.03 4.89 -30.53
CA LEU A 700 6.50 4.20 -29.33
C LEU A 700 7.12 5.19 -28.32
N PRO A 701 6.63 5.27 -27.08
CA PRO A 701 7.19 6.12 -26.03
C PRO A 701 8.53 5.55 -25.55
N HIS A 702 9.45 6.43 -25.15
CA HIS A 702 10.73 6.09 -24.55
C HIS A 702 11.04 7.06 -23.40
N ARG A 703 11.55 6.60 -22.27
CA ARG A 703 12.00 7.45 -21.15
C ARG A 703 13.51 7.29 -20.95
N PRO A 704 14.30 8.37 -21.10
CA PRO A 704 15.73 8.36 -20.84
C PRO A 704 16.06 7.86 -19.44
N VAL A 705 17.07 7.00 -19.33
CA VAL A 705 17.46 6.44 -18.02
C VAL A 705 18.01 7.51 -17.08
N GLU A 706 18.58 8.60 -17.60
CA GLU A 706 19.10 9.69 -16.78
C GLU A 706 17.97 10.43 -16.04
N ASP A 707 16.80 10.57 -16.67
CA ASP A 707 15.60 11.13 -16.04
C ASP A 707 14.99 10.17 -15.02
N LEU A 708 14.89 8.89 -15.38
CA LEU A 708 14.40 7.85 -14.49
C LEU A 708 15.28 7.73 -13.23
N ALA A 709 16.61 7.66 -13.42
CA ALA A 709 17.59 7.66 -12.35
C ALA A 709 17.53 8.96 -11.52
N PHE A 710 17.31 10.11 -12.15
CA PHE A 710 17.04 11.37 -11.45
C PHE A 710 15.81 11.25 -10.57
N ALA A 711 14.67 10.78 -11.10
CA ALA A 711 13.42 10.67 -10.36
C ALA A 711 13.54 9.72 -9.13
N VAL A 712 14.19 8.58 -9.30
CA VAL A 712 14.47 7.61 -8.22
C VAL A 712 15.43 8.19 -7.18
N ALA A 713 16.55 8.78 -7.59
CA ALA A 713 17.50 9.40 -6.67
C ALA A 713 16.87 10.59 -5.90
N ARG A 714 16.00 11.38 -6.56
CA ARG A 714 15.21 12.46 -5.97
C ARG A 714 14.22 11.97 -4.92
N PHE A 715 13.60 10.81 -5.15
CA PHE A 715 12.67 10.19 -4.21
C PHE A 715 13.40 9.73 -2.93
N PHE A 716 14.48 8.96 -3.05
CA PHE A 716 15.30 8.54 -1.90
C PHE A 716 16.01 9.72 -1.22
N GLN A 717 16.40 10.76 -1.95
CA GLN A 717 16.90 12.02 -1.39
C GLN A 717 15.90 12.66 -0.39
N ARG A 718 14.59 12.45 -0.59
CA ARG A 718 13.51 13.14 0.14
C ARG A 718 12.73 12.26 1.14
N GLY A 719 13.30 11.13 1.55
CA GLY A 719 12.72 10.21 2.53
C GLY A 719 11.81 9.14 1.93
N GLY A 720 11.84 8.96 0.61
CA GLY A 720 11.30 7.77 -0.04
C GLY A 720 11.92 6.49 0.53
N SER A 721 11.11 5.47 0.79
CA SER A 721 11.56 4.20 1.42
C SER A 721 11.22 2.94 0.61
N PHE A 722 10.22 3.02 -0.27
CA PHE A 722 9.86 1.97 -1.23
C PHE A 722 9.64 2.61 -2.59
N GLN A 723 10.40 2.19 -3.60
CA GLN A 723 10.19 2.54 -5.01
C GLN A 723 10.03 1.27 -5.82
N ASN A 724 9.13 1.30 -6.80
CA ASN A 724 8.87 0.20 -7.72
C ASN A 724 8.83 0.69 -9.16
N TYR A 725 9.63 0.07 -10.05
CA TYR A 725 9.52 0.27 -11.50
C TYR A 725 8.27 -0.39 -12.07
N TYR A 726 7.43 0.39 -12.75
CA TYR A 726 6.32 -0.06 -13.59
C TYR A 726 6.67 0.35 -15.04
N MET A 727 7.30 -0.50 -15.86
CA MET A 727 7.52 -1.94 -15.72
C MET A 727 9.00 -2.31 -15.80
N TYR A 728 9.50 -3.08 -14.84
CA TYR A 728 10.87 -3.61 -14.95
C TYR A 728 11.03 -4.70 -16.03
N PHE A 729 9.98 -5.51 -16.20
CA PHE A 729 9.73 -6.37 -17.35
C PHE A 729 8.24 -6.27 -17.69
N GLY A 730 7.90 -5.86 -18.90
CA GLY A 730 6.52 -5.73 -19.35
C GLY A 730 5.99 -6.93 -20.17
N GLY A 731 6.82 -7.52 -21.03
CA GLY A 731 6.47 -8.71 -21.80
C GLY A 731 5.49 -8.44 -22.96
N THR A 732 4.57 -9.38 -23.19
CA THR A 732 3.67 -9.40 -24.36
C THR A 732 2.22 -9.62 -23.92
N ASN A 733 1.26 -8.90 -24.49
CA ASN A 733 -0.17 -9.22 -24.45
C ASN A 733 -0.47 -10.35 -25.47
N PHE A 734 -0.14 -11.60 -25.13
CA PHE A 734 -0.52 -12.78 -25.92
C PHE A 734 -2.07 -12.91 -26.00
N GLY A 735 -2.57 -13.94 -26.68
CA GLY A 735 -3.99 -14.25 -26.69
C GLY A 735 -4.87 -13.12 -27.25
N ARG A 736 -6.11 -13.06 -26.79
CA ARG A 736 -7.05 -11.97 -27.07
C ARG A 736 -7.71 -11.35 -25.82
N THR A 737 -7.63 -12.01 -24.67
CA THR A 737 -8.11 -11.49 -23.37
C THR A 737 -6.98 -10.81 -22.56
N SER A 738 -5.91 -10.40 -23.24
CA SER A 738 -4.85 -9.51 -22.74
C SER A 738 -4.99 -8.12 -23.36
N GLY A 739 -4.47 -7.11 -22.67
CA GLY A 739 -4.48 -5.71 -23.10
C GLY A 739 -5.80 -4.99 -22.82
N GLY A 740 -5.68 -3.72 -22.45
CA GLY A 740 -6.76 -2.74 -22.51
C GLY A 740 -7.19 -2.41 -23.95
N PRO A 741 -8.13 -1.47 -24.11
CA PRO A 741 -8.72 -1.19 -25.42
C PRO A 741 -7.69 -0.56 -26.35
N PHE A 742 -7.60 -1.07 -27.57
CA PHE A 742 -6.63 -0.69 -28.61
C PHE A 742 -5.15 -0.85 -28.25
N TYR A 743 -4.78 -1.51 -27.15
CA TYR A 743 -3.37 -1.75 -26.84
C TYR A 743 -2.74 -2.69 -27.87
N ILE A 744 -1.46 -2.46 -28.18
CA ILE A 744 -0.72 -3.37 -29.06
C ILE A 744 -0.37 -4.66 -28.32
N THR A 745 0.02 -5.69 -29.08
CA THR A 745 0.40 -6.98 -28.49
C THR A 745 1.73 -6.89 -27.74
N SER A 746 2.67 -6.02 -28.12
CA SER A 746 3.84 -5.74 -27.27
C SER A 746 3.45 -4.96 -26.00
N TYR A 747 3.92 -5.39 -24.83
CA TYR A 747 3.87 -4.62 -23.59
C TYR A 747 5.29 -4.28 -23.11
N ASP A 748 6.25 -4.12 -24.05
CA ASP A 748 7.66 -3.82 -23.77
C ASP A 748 7.88 -2.66 -22.78
N TYR A 749 7.00 -1.65 -22.84
CA TYR A 749 6.98 -0.49 -21.93
C TYR A 749 8.24 0.39 -21.93
N ASP A 750 9.24 0.13 -22.80
CA ASP A 750 10.61 0.66 -22.68
C ASP A 750 11.32 0.18 -21.39
N ALA A 751 10.96 -1.01 -20.92
CA ALA A 751 11.40 -1.61 -19.66
C ALA A 751 12.92 -1.92 -19.61
N PRO A 752 13.54 -1.89 -18.41
CA PRO A 752 14.91 -2.38 -18.14
C PRO A 752 15.17 -3.81 -18.64
N ILE A 753 14.20 -4.70 -18.57
CA ILE A 753 14.18 -5.98 -19.29
C ILE A 753 13.07 -5.90 -20.34
N ASP A 754 13.44 -6.06 -21.60
CA ASP A 754 12.56 -5.86 -22.75
C ASP A 754 11.53 -6.99 -22.93
N GLU A 755 10.59 -6.81 -23.87
CA GLU A 755 9.52 -7.78 -24.18
C GLU A 755 10.01 -9.25 -24.28
N TYR A 756 11.24 -9.44 -24.75
CA TYR A 756 11.84 -10.74 -25.07
C TYR A 756 12.70 -11.30 -23.93
N GLY A 757 12.78 -10.60 -22.79
CA GLY A 757 13.66 -10.95 -21.68
C GLY A 757 15.11 -10.48 -21.84
N LEU A 758 15.42 -9.63 -22.83
CA LEU A 758 16.77 -9.09 -23.03
C LEU A 758 17.00 -7.82 -22.20
N LEU A 759 18.24 -7.60 -21.75
CA LEU A 759 18.59 -6.38 -21.00
C LEU A 759 18.54 -5.15 -21.93
N SER A 760 17.69 -4.18 -21.59
CA SER A 760 17.62 -2.89 -22.29
C SER A 760 18.73 -1.98 -21.80
N GLU A 761 19.90 -2.05 -22.44
CA GLU A 761 21.05 -1.22 -22.10
C GLU A 761 21.10 0.10 -22.90
N PRO A 762 21.47 1.24 -22.29
CA PRO A 762 22.12 1.37 -20.98
C PRO A 762 21.14 1.50 -19.79
N LYS A 763 19.83 1.30 -19.99
CA LYS A 763 18.81 1.52 -18.94
C LYS A 763 19.03 0.57 -17.76
N TRP A 764 19.13 -0.73 -17.99
CA TRP A 764 19.31 -1.71 -16.92
C TRP A 764 20.60 -1.50 -16.13
N GLY A 765 21.75 -1.33 -16.80
CA GLY A 765 23.05 -1.18 -16.16
C GLY A 765 23.17 0.12 -15.35
N HIS A 766 22.64 1.23 -15.86
CA HIS A 766 22.67 2.51 -15.12
C HIS A 766 21.76 2.50 -13.89
N LEU A 767 20.60 1.82 -13.96
CA LEU A 767 19.75 1.60 -12.77
C LEU A 767 20.39 0.63 -11.77
N LYS A 768 21.10 -0.40 -12.23
CA LYS A 768 21.88 -1.31 -11.37
C LYS A 768 22.97 -0.58 -10.59
N ASP A 769 23.71 0.32 -11.25
CA ASP A 769 24.69 1.18 -10.58
C ASP A 769 24.04 2.18 -9.61
N LEU A 770 22.88 2.75 -9.96
CA LEU A 770 22.07 3.56 -9.04
C LEU A 770 21.66 2.76 -7.79
N HIS A 771 21.18 1.52 -7.95
CA HIS A 771 20.83 0.65 -6.84
C HIS A 771 22.04 0.31 -5.99
N ALA A 772 23.19 -0.01 -6.58
CA ALA A 772 24.41 -0.23 -5.81
C ALA A 772 24.81 1.03 -5.01
N ALA A 773 24.70 2.24 -5.59
CA ALA A 773 24.92 3.49 -4.88
C ALA A 773 23.93 3.73 -3.72
N ILE A 774 22.64 3.40 -3.90
CA ILE A 774 21.62 3.52 -2.84
C ILE A 774 21.87 2.49 -1.71
N LYS A 775 22.34 1.26 -2.01
CA LYS A 775 22.70 0.28 -0.96
C LYS A 775 23.82 0.81 -0.07
N LEU A 776 24.82 1.47 -0.64
CA LEU A 776 25.90 2.08 0.16
C LEU A 776 25.36 3.17 1.11
N CYS A 777 24.26 3.84 0.76
CA CYS A 777 23.59 4.83 1.62
C CYS A 777 22.62 4.22 2.64
N GLU A 778 22.22 2.95 2.50
CA GLU A 778 21.16 2.34 3.30
C GLU A 778 21.40 2.45 4.83
N PRO A 779 22.60 2.17 5.37
CA PRO A 779 22.86 2.25 6.82
C PRO A 779 22.70 3.65 7.44
N ALA A 780 22.76 4.72 6.65
CA ALA A 780 22.52 6.09 7.10
C ALA A 780 21.06 6.50 6.88
N LEU A 781 20.46 6.09 5.76
CA LEU A 781 19.07 6.37 5.41
C LEU A 781 18.08 5.73 6.39
N VAL A 782 18.29 4.48 6.82
CA VAL A 782 17.40 3.80 7.79
C VAL A 782 17.60 4.27 9.24
N ALA A 783 18.74 4.91 9.53
CA ALA A 783 19.12 5.32 10.89
C ALA A 783 18.75 6.78 11.24
N ALA A 784 18.27 7.55 10.27
CA ALA A 784 17.95 8.97 10.44
C ALA A 784 16.45 9.24 10.36
N ASP A 785 15.90 9.96 11.35
CA ASP A 785 14.46 10.26 11.42
C ASP A 785 13.96 11.14 10.25
N SER A 786 14.84 11.94 9.66
CA SER A 786 14.57 12.70 8.43
C SER A 786 15.85 13.21 7.78
N ALA A 787 15.78 13.53 6.49
CA ALA A 787 16.87 14.13 5.75
C ALA A 787 17.03 15.61 6.11
N GLN A 788 18.25 16.05 6.45
CA GLN A 788 18.55 17.46 6.67
C GLN A 788 18.66 18.19 5.32
N TYR A 789 17.72 19.09 5.03
CA TYR A 789 17.74 19.96 3.85
C TYR A 789 18.82 21.04 3.97
N ILE A 790 19.68 21.17 2.96
CA ILE A 790 20.66 22.25 2.83
C ILE A 790 20.55 22.88 1.45
N LYS A 791 20.32 24.20 1.39
CA LYS A 791 20.31 24.95 0.13
C LYS A 791 21.75 25.21 -0.34
N LEU A 792 22.11 24.71 -1.52
CA LEU A 792 23.43 24.92 -2.13
C LEU A 792 23.44 26.05 -3.17
N GLY A 793 22.28 26.38 -3.75
CA GLY A 793 22.14 27.42 -4.77
C GLY A 793 20.67 27.76 -5.06
N PRO A 794 20.38 28.52 -6.12
CA PRO A 794 19.01 28.85 -6.51
C PRO A 794 18.19 27.63 -6.95
N LYS A 795 18.85 26.64 -7.56
CA LYS A 795 18.26 25.37 -8.04
C LYS A 795 19.11 24.15 -7.64
N GLN A 796 19.87 24.28 -6.57
CA GLN A 796 20.76 23.24 -6.08
C GLN A 796 20.51 23.02 -4.59
N GLU A 797 20.33 21.77 -4.21
CA GLU A 797 20.00 21.36 -2.84
C GLU A 797 20.72 20.07 -2.48
N ALA A 798 21.20 19.99 -1.24
CA ALA A 798 21.64 18.76 -0.62
C ALA A 798 20.58 18.25 0.35
N HIS A 799 20.46 16.94 0.50
CA HIS A 799 19.82 16.32 1.65
C HIS A 799 20.82 15.36 2.30
N VAL A 800 20.96 15.44 3.63
CA VAL A 800 21.96 14.70 4.38
C VAL A 800 21.28 13.83 5.43
N TYR A 801 21.68 12.56 5.47
CA TYR A 801 21.23 11.56 6.44
C TYR A 801 22.41 11.19 7.33
N GLY A 802 22.29 11.40 8.64
CA GLY A 802 23.34 11.03 9.59
C GLY A 802 22.89 11.25 11.05
N GLY A 803 23.25 10.30 11.92
CA GLY A 803 22.82 10.32 13.32
C GLY A 803 23.42 11.48 14.13
N ASN A 804 22.57 12.25 14.81
CA ASN A 804 22.93 13.31 15.77
C ASN A 804 23.96 14.37 15.30
N LEU A 805 24.01 14.66 14.00
CA LEU A 805 24.88 15.71 13.45
C LEU A 805 24.16 17.07 13.39
N HIS A 806 24.47 17.97 14.32
CA HIS A 806 24.26 19.40 14.12
C HIS A 806 25.36 19.96 13.21
N ILE A 807 25.05 20.08 11.90
CA ILE A 807 26.04 20.42 10.85
C ILE A 807 26.50 21.91 10.91
N GLN A 808 25.90 22.75 11.77
CA GLN A 808 26.31 24.15 11.91
C GLN A 808 27.58 24.31 12.75
N GLY A 809 28.73 24.42 12.07
CA GLY A 809 29.93 25.09 12.60
C GLY A 809 31.09 24.21 13.05
N MET A 810 31.07 22.90 12.81
CA MET A 810 32.19 22.01 13.18
C MET A 810 33.23 21.84 12.06
N ASP A 811 34.51 21.96 12.42
CA ASP A 811 35.64 21.48 11.63
C ASP A 811 35.78 19.96 11.85
N PHE A 812 35.56 19.19 10.79
CA PHE A 812 35.46 17.73 10.85
C PHE A 812 36.76 16.97 10.56
N SER A 813 37.91 17.62 10.79
CA SER A 813 39.23 16.98 10.81
C SER A 813 39.39 15.87 11.88
N GLN A 814 38.46 15.75 12.83
CA GLN A 814 38.44 14.70 13.88
C GLN A 814 37.65 13.43 13.51
N PHE A 815 37.09 13.32 12.31
CA PHE A 815 36.17 12.22 11.98
C PHE A 815 36.90 10.92 11.60
N GLY A 816 36.96 10.01 12.58
CA GLY A 816 37.27 8.59 12.37
C GLY A 816 36.19 7.86 11.57
N SER A 817 36.50 6.63 11.14
CA SER A 817 35.76 5.81 10.17
C SER A 817 34.34 5.33 10.57
N GLN A 818 33.76 5.82 11.68
CA GLN A 818 32.55 5.25 12.28
C GLN A 818 31.28 6.12 12.16
N SER A 819 31.35 7.31 11.55
CA SER A 819 30.17 8.16 11.34
C SER A 819 29.36 7.72 10.12
N ARG A 820 28.17 7.13 10.31
CA ARG A 820 27.21 6.83 9.24
C ARG A 820 26.58 8.14 8.72
N CYS A 821 27.10 8.66 7.60
CA CYS A 821 26.61 9.87 6.93
C CYS A 821 26.49 9.63 5.43
N SER A 822 25.31 9.85 4.83
CA SER A 822 25.12 9.84 3.37
C SER A 822 24.44 11.13 2.89
N ALA A 823 24.81 11.61 1.71
CA ALA A 823 24.29 12.84 1.13
C ALA A 823 23.90 12.70 -0.35
N PHE A 824 22.84 13.43 -0.73
CA PHE A 824 22.33 13.50 -2.11
C PHE A 824 22.38 14.97 -2.55
N LEU A 825 23.16 15.28 -3.59
CA LEU A 825 23.34 16.65 -4.10
C LEU A 825 22.62 16.78 -5.46
N ALA A 826 21.49 17.48 -5.48
CA ALA A 826 20.68 17.66 -6.68
C ALA A 826 20.91 19.01 -7.36
N ASN A 827 20.90 19.00 -8.69
CA ASN A 827 20.75 20.18 -9.54
C ASN A 827 19.45 20.04 -10.35
N ILE A 828 18.46 20.85 -10.00
CA ILE A 828 17.15 20.89 -10.69
C ILE A 828 17.09 21.97 -11.79
N ASP A 829 18.23 22.55 -12.18
CA ASP A 829 18.30 23.32 -13.41
C ASP A 829 18.31 22.39 -14.63
N GLU A 830 17.38 22.61 -15.56
CA GLU A 830 17.22 21.80 -16.77
C GLU A 830 18.27 22.09 -17.85
N ARG A 831 19.09 23.14 -17.70
CA ARG A 831 19.96 23.65 -18.76
C ARG A 831 21.42 23.84 -18.33
N GLN A 832 21.64 24.28 -17.09
CA GLN A 832 22.95 24.72 -16.61
C GLN A 832 23.59 23.71 -15.65
N THR A 833 24.83 23.34 -15.94
CA THR A 833 25.74 22.68 -15.00
C THR A 833 26.05 23.65 -13.86
N ALA A 834 26.02 23.18 -12.61
CA ALA A 834 26.29 24.01 -11.44
C ALA A 834 27.46 23.45 -10.63
N THR A 835 28.41 24.32 -10.24
CA THR A 835 29.46 23.96 -9.26
C THR A 835 29.05 24.46 -7.88
N VAL A 836 28.88 23.53 -6.94
CA VAL A 836 28.43 23.80 -5.57
C VAL A 836 29.53 23.46 -4.56
N ARG A 837 29.54 24.13 -3.40
CA ARG A 837 30.37 23.76 -2.26
C ARG A 837 29.54 23.00 -1.22
N PHE A 838 30.01 21.82 -0.84
CA PHE A 838 29.40 20.99 0.19
C PHE A 838 30.50 20.38 1.07
N LEU A 839 30.37 20.53 2.40
CA LEU A 839 31.36 20.08 3.39
C LEU A 839 32.83 20.43 3.03
N GLY A 840 33.06 21.67 2.58
CA GLY A 840 34.38 22.18 2.18
C GLY A 840 34.88 21.75 0.79
N GLN A 841 34.27 20.73 0.18
CA GLN A 841 34.61 20.24 -1.16
C GLN A 841 33.75 20.90 -2.24
N SER A 842 34.23 20.90 -3.48
CA SER A 842 33.50 21.45 -4.65
C SER A 842 33.03 20.32 -5.55
N PHE A 843 31.73 20.30 -5.86
CA PHE A 843 31.09 19.29 -6.72
C PHE A 843 30.49 19.96 -7.95
N THR A 844 30.73 19.39 -9.12
CA THR A 844 30.11 19.82 -10.38
C THR A 844 28.93 18.91 -10.69
N LEU A 845 27.72 19.49 -10.71
CA LEU A 845 26.45 18.79 -10.93
C LEU A 845 25.94 19.11 -12.35
N PRO A 846 25.83 18.13 -13.26
CA PRO A 846 25.14 18.29 -14.54
C PRO A 846 23.71 18.83 -14.39
N PRO A 847 23.10 19.39 -15.45
CA PRO A 847 21.68 19.76 -15.43
C PRO A 847 20.81 18.54 -15.13
N TRP A 848 19.68 18.74 -14.44
CA TRP A 848 18.70 17.70 -14.14
C TRP A 848 19.32 16.40 -13.58
N SER A 849 20.17 16.53 -12.55
CA SER A 849 20.94 15.40 -12.02
C SER A 849 21.02 15.36 -10.50
N VAL A 850 21.23 14.17 -9.94
CA VAL A 850 21.57 13.96 -8.52
C VAL A 850 22.90 13.22 -8.42
N SER A 851 23.81 13.73 -7.59
CA SER A 851 25.04 13.04 -7.17
C SER A 851 24.85 12.37 -5.81
N ILE A 852 25.20 11.09 -5.70
CA ILE A 852 25.06 10.28 -4.49
C ILE A 852 26.42 10.11 -3.81
N LEU A 853 26.49 10.47 -2.52
CA LEU A 853 27.69 10.44 -1.68
C LEU A 853 27.42 9.58 -0.42
N PRO A 854 27.70 8.27 -0.45
CA PRO A 854 27.38 7.35 0.65
C PRO A 854 28.11 7.63 1.97
N ASP A 855 29.22 8.37 1.92
CA ASP A 855 30.08 8.79 3.03
C ASP A 855 30.07 10.32 3.26
N CYS A 856 29.12 11.04 2.64
CA CYS A 856 29.04 12.50 2.57
C CYS A 856 30.27 13.21 1.94
N ARG A 857 31.24 12.49 1.34
CA ARG A 857 32.49 13.06 0.82
C ARG A 857 32.72 12.73 -0.66
N ASN A 858 32.56 11.47 -1.04
CA ASN A 858 32.91 10.97 -2.37
C ASN A 858 31.64 10.70 -3.19
N THR A 859 31.51 11.34 -4.35
CA THR A 859 30.45 10.95 -5.29
C THR A 859 30.79 9.60 -5.91
N VAL A 860 29.91 8.62 -5.71
CA VAL A 860 30.05 7.28 -6.32
C VAL A 860 29.19 7.12 -7.57
N PHE A 861 28.12 7.92 -7.70
CA PHE A 861 27.18 7.89 -8.81
C PHE A 861 26.60 9.28 -9.09
N ASN A 862 26.34 9.60 -10.36
CA ASN A 862 25.51 10.74 -10.75
C ASN A 862 24.52 10.32 -11.84
N THR A 863 23.26 10.71 -11.68
CA THR A 863 22.15 10.22 -12.52
C THR A 863 22.28 10.59 -14.00
N ALA A 864 23.04 11.64 -14.35
CA ALA A 864 23.27 12.08 -15.72
C ALA A 864 24.64 11.67 -16.30
N LYS A 865 25.39 10.80 -15.62
CA LYS A 865 26.68 10.24 -16.09
C LYS A 865 26.58 8.74 -16.31
N VAL A 866 26.07 8.34 -17.47
CA VAL A 866 25.86 6.94 -17.84
C VAL A 866 27.21 6.25 -18.11
N ALA A 867 27.59 5.33 -17.21
CA ALA A 867 28.80 4.51 -17.36
C ALA A 867 28.55 3.13 -17.99
N ALA A 868 27.29 2.70 -18.05
CA ALA A 868 26.88 1.46 -18.71
C ALA A 868 27.10 1.53 -20.23
N GLN A 869 27.41 0.39 -20.85
CA GLN A 869 27.61 0.30 -22.31
C GLN A 869 26.25 0.27 -23.01
N THR A 870 26.12 0.94 -24.16
CA THR A 870 24.89 0.94 -24.95
C THR A 870 24.82 -0.33 -25.81
N HIS A 871 23.66 -0.98 -25.88
CA HIS A 871 23.42 -2.07 -26.83
C HIS A 871 22.56 -1.59 -28.00
N ILE A 872 22.84 -2.07 -29.20
CA ILE A 872 21.88 -2.02 -30.32
C ILE A 872 21.17 -3.37 -30.40
N LYS A 873 19.84 -3.34 -30.29
CA LYS A 873 18.97 -4.49 -30.53
C LYS A 873 18.91 -4.73 -32.04
N THR A 874 19.40 -5.88 -32.49
CA THR A 874 19.38 -6.30 -33.90
C THR A 874 18.39 -7.45 -34.08
N ALA A 875 17.59 -7.38 -35.14
CA ALA A 875 16.85 -8.52 -35.66
C ALA A 875 17.65 -9.10 -36.83
N GLU A 876 18.15 -10.33 -36.70
CA GLU A 876 18.88 -11.00 -37.78
C GLU A 876 17.96 -11.93 -38.57
N TYR A 877 18.25 -12.05 -39.87
CA TYR A 877 17.65 -13.07 -40.72
C TYR A 877 18.33 -14.40 -40.41
N VAL A 878 17.56 -15.50 -40.44
CA VAL A 878 18.12 -16.85 -40.39
C VAL A 878 18.84 -17.13 -41.72
N LEU A 879 20.12 -16.78 -41.79
CA LEU A 879 21.01 -17.16 -42.87
C LEU A 879 21.77 -18.45 -42.47
N PRO A 880 21.87 -19.45 -43.36
CA PRO A 880 22.74 -20.59 -43.12
C PRO A 880 24.20 -20.13 -42.97
N LEU A 881 24.87 -20.57 -41.90
CA LEU A 881 26.25 -20.20 -41.60
C LEU A 881 27.24 -20.82 -42.61
N PHE A 882 27.49 -20.12 -43.72
CA PHE A 882 28.66 -20.34 -44.58
C PHE A 882 29.41 -19.03 -44.89
N SER A 883 30.70 -19.17 -45.15
CA SER A 883 31.73 -18.15 -44.85
C SER A 883 31.88 -17.00 -45.84
N ASN A 884 32.16 -15.81 -45.30
CA ASN A 884 32.94 -14.71 -45.88
C ASN A 884 32.92 -14.52 -47.42
N SER A 885 31.97 -13.72 -47.93
CA SER A 885 32.25 -12.80 -49.04
C SER A 885 31.28 -11.62 -49.06
N SER A 886 31.74 -10.44 -49.48
CA SER A 886 31.05 -9.16 -49.31
C SER A 886 30.45 -8.63 -50.62
N VAL A 887 29.23 -9.04 -50.96
CA VAL A 887 28.37 -8.37 -51.97
C VAL A 887 26.89 -8.56 -51.56
N PRO A 888 26.02 -7.51 -51.60
CA PRO A 888 24.60 -7.68 -51.31
C PRO A 888 23.88 -8.34 -52.50
N ALA A 889 23.70 -9.65 -52.44
CA ALA A 889 22.91 -10.40 -53.42
C ALA A 889 21.40 -10.23 -53.14
N ARG A 890 20.64 -9.76 -54.13
CA ARG A 890 19.18 -9.90 -54.14
C ARG A 890 18.81 -11.38 -54.29
N PHE A 891 17.70 -11.81 -53.70
CA PHE A 891 17.18 -13.18 -53.78
C PHE A 891 16.85 -13.62 -55.22
N ILE A 892 17.86 -14.08 -55.96
CA ILE A 892 17.73 -14.99 -57.10
C ILE A 892 18.96 -15.92 -57.10
N VAL A 893 18.84 -17.08 -56.44
CA VAL A 893 19.64 -18.27 -56.78
C VAL A 893 18.71 -19.47 -56.71
N GLN A 894 18.45 -20.08 -57.86
CA GLN A 894 17.95 -21.45 -57.94
C GLN A 894 19.05 -22.36 -57.41
N ASN A 895 18.73 -23.22 -56.44
CA ASN A 895 19.40 -24.50 -56.27
C ASN A 895 18.42 -25.46 -55.60
N GLU A 896 18.36 -26.67 -56.15
CA GLU A 896 17.55 -27.77 -55.67
C GLU A 896 18.16 -28.33 -54.35
N ASP A 897 17.39 -29.17 -53.64
CA ASP A 897 17.85 -29.98 -52.49
C ASP A 897 18.10 -29.30 -51.12
N SER A 898 17.14 -28.52 -50.61
CA SER A 898 16.61 -28.72 -49.22
C SER A 898 15.33 -27.89 -48.96
N PRO A 899 14.35 -28.40 -48.18
CA PRO A 899 13.01 -27.81 -48.13
C PRO A 899 12.90 -26.68 -47.10
N GLN A 900 13.04 -25.43 -47.55
CA GLN A 900 12.33 -24.33 -46.90
C GLN A 900 10.85 -24.42 -47.29
N SER A 901 9.92 -24.20 -46.34
CA SER A 901 8.47 -24.33 -46.61
C SER A 901 7.97 -23.24 -47.57
N THR A 902 7.98 -23.54 -48.86
CA THR A 902 7.42 -22.72 -49.94
C THR A 902 5.93 -22.95 -50.15
N SER A 903 5.35 -23.94 -49.47
CA SER A 903 3.92 -24.28 -49.52
C SER A 903 3.15 -23.66 -48.36
N TRP A 904 2.60 -22.47 -48.58
CA TRP A 904 1.50 -21.97 -47.76
C TRP A 904 0.19 -22.65 -48.20
N MET A 905 -0.63 -23.03 -47.23
CA MET A 905 -2.02 -23.40 -47.48
C MET A 905 -2.94 -22.23 -47.09
N THR A 906 -4.04 -22.10 -47.82
CA THR A 906 -5.03 -21.03 -47.67
C THR A 906 -6.44 -21.62 -47.56
N ALA A 907 -7.32 -20.95 -46.82
CA ALA A 907 -8.72 -21.29 -46.75
C ALA A 907 -9.57 -20.05 -46.45
N LYS A 908 -10.70 -19.91 -47.13
CA LYS A 908 -11.53 -18.70 -47.07
C LYS A 908 -12.49 -18.75 -45.87
N GLU A 909 -12.50 -17.69 -45.06
CA GLU A 909 -13.50 -17.53 -44.00
C GLU A 909 -14.84 -17.07 -44.64
N PRO A 910 -15.97 -17.76 -44.38
CA PRO A 910 -17.26 -17.39 -44.96
C PRO A 910 -17.84 -16.13 -44.32
N ILE A 911 -18.29 -15.20 -45.17
CA ILE A 911 -19.00 -13.97 -44.75
C ILE A 911 -20.50 -14.23 -44.50
N SER A 912 -21.04 -15.36 -44.99
CA SER A 912 -22.40 -15.83 -44.76
C SER A 912 -22.53 -16.62 -43.46
N LEU A 913 -23.77 -16.84 -42.99
CA LEU A 913 -24.07 -17.79 -41.91
C LEU A 913 -23.43 -19.16 -42.18
N TRP A 914 -22.79 -19.73 -41.17
CA TRP A 914 -22.00 -20.96 -41.29
C TRP A 914 -22.21 -21.99 -40.16
N SER A 915 -22.82 -21.62 -39.03
CA SER A 915 -23.23 -22.56 -37.95
C SER A 915 -24.74 -22.69 -37.86
N GLU A 916 -25.21 -23.84 -37.38
CA GLU A 916 -26.61 -24.02 -36.95
C GLU A 916 -26.90 -23.36 -35.59
N GLU A 917 -25.85 -22.98 -34.84
CA GLU A 917 -25.95 -22.26 -33.55
C GLU A 917 -26.28 -20.76 -33.70
N ASN A 918 -26.48 -20.29 -34.94
CA ASN A 918 -26.98 -18.93 -35.18
C ASN A 918 -28.41 -18.76 -34.63
N PHE A 919 -28.76 -17.54 -34.23
CA PHE A 919 -30.08 -17.27 -33.67
C PHE A 919 -30.62 -15.92 -34.13
N THR A 920 -31.96 -15.80 -34.23
CA THR A 920 -32.63 -14.58 -34.73
C THR A 920 -33.44 -13.92 -33.62
N VAL A 921 -33.25 -12.62 -33.43
CA VAL A 921 -34.00 -11.79 -32.47
C VAL A 921 -34.53 -10.54 -33.16
N LYS A 922 -35.70 -10.06 -32.74
CA LYS A 922 -36.20 -8.75 -33.14
C LYS A 922 -35.55 -7.68 -32.27
N GLY A 923 -34.68 -6.86 -32.86
CA GLY A 923 -33.88 -5.86 -32.14
C GLY A 923 -32.37 -6.03 -32.37
N ILE A 924 -31.63 -4.95 -32.14
CA ILE A 924 -30.16 -4.97 -32.03
C ILE A 924 -29.74 -5.35 -30.61
N LEU A 925 -28.87 -6.36 -30.50
CA LEU A 925 -28.24 -6.80 -29.26
C LEU A 925 -26.83 -6.21 -29.10
N GLU A 926 -26.46 -5.96 -27.85
CA GLU A 926 -25.13 -5.49 -27.44
C GLU A 926 -24.10 -6.63 -27.58
N HIS A 927 -22.88 -6.30 -28.03
CA HIS A 927 -21.90 -7.29 -28.47
C HIS A 927 -21.52 -8.26 -27.36
N LEU A 928 -21.07 -7.77 -26.20
CA LEU A 928 -20.59 -8.64 -25.12
C LEU A 928 -21.70 -9.47 -24.48
N ASN A 929 -22.96 -9.02 -24.56
CA ASN A 929 -24.10 -9.80 -24.08
C ASN A 929 -24.32 -11.06 -24.93
N VAL A 930 -23.95 -11.01 -26.22
CA VAL A 930 -24.04 -12.13 -27.16
C VAL A 930 -22.75 -12.96 -27.16
N THR A 931 -21.57 -12.35 -27.30
CA THR A 931 -20.30 -13.09 -27.42
C THR A 931 -19.73 -13.59 -26.10
N LYS A 932 -20.14 -13.00 -24.96
CA LYS A 932 -19.53 -13.21 -23.63
C LYS A 932 -17.99 -13.04 -23.60
N ASP A 933 -17.45 -12.29 -24.57
CA ASP A 933 -16.01 -12.17 -24.84
C ASP A 933 -15.30 -13.49 -25.17
N GLU A 934 -16.00 -14.47 -25.76
CA GLU A 934 -15.40 -15.72 -26.26
C GLU A 934 -14.64 -15.51 -27.59
N SER A 935 -15.09 -14.58 -28.42
CA SER A 935 -14.41 -14.12 -29.64
C SER A 935 -14.48 -12.60 -29.78
N ASP A 936 -13.54 -12.04 -30.53
CA ASP A 936 -13.57 -10.62 -30.93
C ASP A 936 -14.69 -10.32 -31.93
N TYR A 937 -15.24 -11.32 -32.63
CA TYR A 937 -16.09 -11.13 -33.81
C TYR A 937 -17.56 -11.42 -33.52
N LEU A 938 -18.44 -10.50 -33.90
CA LEU A 938 -19.89 -10.70 -33.88
C LEU A 938 -20.54 -10.21 -35.18
N TRP A 939 -21.18 -11.13 -35.89
CA TRP A 939 -21.88 -10.86 -37.14
C TRP A 939 -23.38 -10.62 -36.88
N TYR A 940 -23.92 -9.62 -37.56
CA TYR A 940 -25.33 -9.20 -37.52
C TYR A 940 -25.88 -9.22 -38.95
N PHE A 941 -26.82 -10.10 -39.24
CA PHE A 941 -27.43 -10.26 -40.57
C PHE A 941 -28.87 -9.74 -40.57
N THR A 942 -29.24 -8.97 -41.59
CA THR A 942 -30.65 -8.66 -41.88
C THR A 942 -30.88 -8.54 -43.39
N ARG A 943 -32.15 -8.46 -43.80
CA ARG A 943 -32.54 -8.33 -45.21
C ARG A 943 -33.33 -7.06 -45.45
N ILE A 944 -32.92 -6.32 -46.49
CA ILE A 944 -33.52 -5.06 -46.92
C ILE A 944 -34.15 -5.28 -48.28
N TYR A 945 -35.44 -4.96 -48.43
CA TYR A 945 -36.11 -4.97 -49.71
C TYR A 945 -36.01 -3.60 -50.39
N VAL A 946 -35.60 -3.57 -51.65
CA VAL A 946 -35.45 -2.36 -52.46
C VAL A 946 -36.35 -2.45 -53.69
N SER A 947 -37.19 -1.44 -53.90
CA SER A 947 -38.13 -1.38 -55.01
C SER A 947 -37.56 -0.69 -56.26
N ASP A 948 -38.18 -0.90 -57.41
CA ASP A 948 -37.86 -0.15 -58.64
C ASP A 948 -38.02 1.38 -58.44
N ASP A 949 -39.01 1.76 -57.62
CA ASP A 949 -39.33 3.14 -57.28
C ASP A 949 -38.20 3.82 -56.47
N ASP A 950 -37.49 3.07 -55.63
CA ASP A 950 -36.36 3.57 -54.84
C ASP A 950 -35.12 3.80 -55.74
N ILE A 951 -34.83 2.84 -56.63
CA ILE A 951 -33.72 2.95 -57.60
C ILE A 951 -33.95 4.14 -58.54
N ALA A 952 -35.15 4.26 -59.13
CA ALA A 952 -35.51 5.38 -59.97
C ALA A 952 -35.48 6.72 -59.21
N PHE A 953 -35.79 6.72 -57.90
CA PHE A 953 -35.65 7.90 -57.05
C PHE A 953 -34.18 8.29 -56.83
N TRP A 954 -33.28 7.34 -56.59
CA TRP A 954 -31.84 7.59 -56.43
C TRP A 954 -31.21 8.17 -57.70
N GLU A 955 -31.47 7.54 -58.85
CA GLU A 955 -30.97 8.00 -60.15
C GLU A 955 -31.47 9.41 -60.49
N LYS A 956 -32.78 9.65 -60.33
CA LYS A 956 -33.40 10.95 -60.66
C LYS A 956 -32.89 12.09 -59.78
N ASN A 957 -32.70 11.85 -58.48
CA ASN A 957 -32.34 12.88 -57.51
C ASN A 957 -30.85 12.91 -57.16
N LYS A 958 -30.04 12.00 -57.75
CA LYS A 958 -28.61 11.81 -57.44
C LYS A 958 -28.35 11.55 -55.95
N VAL A 959 -29.25 10.81 -55.31
CA VAL A 959 -29.15 10.43 -53.89
C VAL A 959 -28.42 9.09 -53.80
N SER A 960 -27.38 9.02 -52.97
CA SER A 960 -26.73 7.76 -52.60
C SER A 960 -27.30 7.29 -51.26
N PRO A 961 -27.93 6.10 -51.17
CA PRO A 961 -28.39 5.58 -49.89
C PRO A 961 -27.22 5.25 -48.96
N ALA A 962 -27.43 5.38 -47.66
CA ALA A 962 -26.39 5.11 -46.66
C ALA A 962 -26.95 4.40 -45.42
N VAL A 963 -26.14 3.53 -44.83
CA VAL A 963 -26.37 2.99 -43.49
C VAL A 963 -25.80 4.00 -42.49
N SER A 964 -26.65 4.56 -41.63
CA SER A 964 -26.25 5.44 -40.54
C SER A 964 -26.40 4.71 -39.21
N ILE A 965 -25.35 4.66 -38.40
CA ILE A 965 -25.37 4.08 -37.05
C ILE A 965 -25.01 5.20 -36.08
N ASP A 966 -25.88 5.47 -35.11
CA ASP A 966 -25.71 6.62 -34.20
C ASP A 966 -24.40 6.56 -33.40
N SER A 967 -24.00 5.37 -32.92
CA SER A 967 -22.71 5.15 -32.28
C SER A 967 -22.28 3.68 -32.36
N MET A 968 -21.02 3.43 -32.69
CA MET A 968 -20.37 2.11 -32.62
C MET A 968 -18.99 2.25 -31.96
N ARG A 969 -18.45 1.18 -31.38
CA ARG A 969 -17.05 1.16 -30.93
C ARG A 969 -16.19 0.07 -31.56
N ASP A 970 -14.90 0.35 -31.46
CA ASP A 970 -13.75 -0.44 -31.85
C ASP A 970 -13.66 -0.62 -33.38
N VAL A 971 -14.20 -1.68 -33.96
CA VAL A 971 -14.20 -1.87 -35.42
C VAL A 971 -15.60 -2.27 -35.91
N LEU A 972 -16.03 -1.63 -37.01
CA LEU A 972 -17.18 -2.03 -37.81
C LEU A 972 -16.76 -2.30 -39.25
N ARG A 973 -17.24 -3.42 -39.81
CA ARG A 973 -17.29 -3.65 -41.25
C ARG A 973 -18.72 -3.81 -41.73
N VAL A 974 -19.02 -3.24 -42.89
CA VAL A 974 -20.35 -3.26 -43.52
C VAL A 974 -20.22 -4.01 -44.84
N PHE A 975 -21.01 -5.06 -45.01
CA PHE A 975 -21.11 -5.82 -46.25
C PHE A 975 -22.53 -5.75 -46.81
N ILE A 976 -22.63 -5.66 -48.13
CA ILE A 976 -23.89 -5.80 -48.88
C ILE A 976 -23.75 -6.97 -49.84
N ASN A 977 -24.67 -7.94 -49.77
CA ASN A 977 -24.68 -9.13 -50.63
C ASN A 977 -23.32 -9.86 -50.67
N GLY A 978 -22.65 -9.96 -49.51
CA GLY A 978 -21.32 -10.57 -49.35
C GLY A 978 -20.12 -9.68 -49.72
N GLN A 979 -20.31 -8.52 -50.35
CA GLN A 979 -19.23 -7.60 -50.72
C GLN A 979 -18.98 -6.57 -49.60
N LEU A 980 -17.72 -6.39 -49.20
CA LEU A 980 -17.31 -5.35 -48.24
C LEU A 980 -17.50 -3.96 -48.86
N THR A 981 -18.41 -3.15 -48.31
CA THR A 981 -18.71 -1.79 -48.77
C THR A 981 -18.18 -0.69 -47.85
N GLY A 982 -17.84 -1.02 -46.60
CA GLY A 982 -17.39 -0.04 -45.62
C GLY A 982 -16.60 -0.63 -44.46
N SER A 983 -15.68 0.17 -43.90
CA SER A 983 -14.89 -0.17 -42.71
C SER A 983 -14.64 1.09 -41.91
N VAL A 984 -14.97 1.09 -40.62
CA VAL A 984 -14.77 2.24 -39.72
C VAL A 984 -14.15 1.75 -38.41
N VAL A 985 -13.23 2.54 -37.87
CA VAL A 985 -12.52 2.28 -36.61
C VAL A 985 -12.69 3.50 -35.70
N GLY A 986 -12.97 3.29 -34.41
CA GLY A 986 -13.08 4.37 -33.43
C GLY A 986 -13.92 4.00 -32.21
N HIS A 987 -13.83 4.78 -31.14
CA HIS A 987 -14.53 4.49 -29.88
C HIS A 987 -15.80 5.36 -29.75
N TRP A 988 -16.97 4.71 -29.72
CA TRP A 988 -18.31 5.32 -29.68
C TRP A 988 -18.59 6.36 -30.77
N VAL A 989 -18.03 6.16 -31.96
CA VAL A 989 -18.16 7.08 -33.11
C VAL A 989 -19.43 6.84 -33.91
N LYS A 990 -20.01 7.93 -34.46
CA LYS A 990 -21.12 7.84 -35.42
C LYS A 990 -20.61 7.37 -36.78
N VAL A 991 -21.38 6.49 -37.43
CA VAL A 991 -21.08 6.00 -38.78
C VAL A 991 -22.15 6.49 -39.75
N VAL A 992 -21.72 6.92 -40.94
CA VAL A 992 -22.57 7.13 -42.12
C VAL A 992 -21.83 6.51 -43.31
N GLN A 993 -22.25 5.32 -43.71
CA GLN A 993 -21.61 4.52 -44.74
C GLN A 993 -22.49 4.46 -46.00
N PRO A 994 -22.11 5.10 -47.11
CA PRO A 994 -22.77 4.89 -48.41
C PRO A 994 -22.77 3.42 -48.80
N VAL A 995 -23.88 2.95 -49.36
CA VAL A 995 -24.10 1.55 -49.78
C VAL A 995 -24.72 1.50 -51.17
N GLN A 996 -24.55 0.37 -51.86
CA GLN A 996 -25.17 0.12 -53.16
C GLN A 996 -26.05 -1.13 -53.06
N PHE A 997 -27.34 -0.97 -53.35
CA PHE A 997 -28.30 -2.06 -53.35
C PHE A 997 -28.70 -2.44 -54.78
N GLN A 998 -29.05 -3.70 -54.96
CA GLN A 998 -29.69 -4.22 -56.16
C GLN A 998 -31.21 -4.24 -55.98
N LYS A 999 -31.96 -4.44 -57.07
CA LYS A 999 -33.42 -4.62 -57.02
C LYS A 999 -33.79 -5.87 -56.21
N GLY A 1000 -34.79 -5.77 -55.34
CA GLY A 1000 -35.31 -6.89 -54.56
C GLY A 1000 -34.68 -7.01 -53.17
N TYR A 1001 -34.55 -8.24 -52.68
CA TYR A 1001 -33.94 -8.48 -51.36
C TYR A 1001 -32.42 -8.42 -51.43
N ASN A 1002 -31.85 -7.59 -50.57
CA ASN A 1002 -30.42 -7.47 -50.34
C ASN A 1002 -30.11 -7.94 -48.91
N GLU A 1003 -28.96 -8.58 -48.74
CA GLU A 1003 -28.43 -8.93 -47.42
C GLU A 1003 -27.52 -7.80 -46.93
N LEU A 1004 -27.83 -7.26 -45.75
CA LEU A 1004 -26.95 -6.35 -45.01
C LEU A 1004 -26.30 -7.15 -43.89
N VAL A 1005 -24.97 -7.20 -43.90
CA VAL A 1005 -24.19 -7.78 -42.81
C VAL A 1005 -23.36 -6.69 -42.14
N LEU A 1006 -23.50 -6.56 -40.83
CA LEU A 1006 -22.62 -5.74 -40.00
C LEU A 1006 -21.74 -6.69 -39.19
N LEU A 1007 -20.43 -6.53 -39.28
CA LEU A 1007 -19.47 -7.21 -38.40
C LEU A 1007 -18.94 -6.19 -37.40
N SER A 1008 -19.33 -6.35 -36.13
CA SER A 1008 -18.71 -5.64 -35.01
C SER A 1008 -17.52 -6.44 -34.51
N GLN A 1009 -16.45 -5.74 -34.12
CA GLN A 1009 -15.31 -6.35 -33.46
C GLN A 1009 -14.84 -5.55 -32.25
N THR A 1010 -14.46 -6.24 -31.18
CA THR A 1010 -13.73 -5.66 -30.04
C THR A 1010 -12.22 -5.70 -30.27
N VAL A 1011 -11.48 -4.73 -29.73
CA VAL A 1011 -10.00 -4.75 -29.73
C VAL A 1011 -9.53 -4.51 -28.30
N GLY A 1012 -9.71 -5.52 -27.44
CA GLY A 1012 -9.59 -5.37 -25.98
C GLY A 1012 -10.79 -4.66 -25.36
N LEU A 1013 -11.02 -4.88 -24.06
CA LEU A 1013 -12.15 -4.29 -23.33
C LEU A 1013 -11.74 -3.05 -22.53
N GLN A 1014 -12.70 -2.18 -22.22
CA GLN A 1014 -12.45 -0.98 -21.44
C GLN A 1014 -11.96 -1.33 -20.03
N ASN A 1015 -10.76 -0.89 -19.71
CA ASN A 1015 -10.03 -1.29 -18.50
C ASN A 1015 -9.93 -0.17 -17.45
N TYR A 1016 -10.02 1.11 -17.84
CA TYR A 1016 -9.91 2.26 -16.92
C TYR A 1016 -11.12 3.20 -16.96
N GLY A 1017 -11.57 3.64 -15.79
CA GLY A 1017 -12.70 4.56 -15.61
C GLY A 1017 -13.67 4.15 -14.49
N ALA A 1018 -14.74 4.92 -14.34
CA ALA A 1018 -15.92 4.55 -13.53
C ALA A 1018 -16.98 3.89 -14.42
N PHE A 1019 -17.87 3.07 -13.82
CA PHE A 1019 -18.97 2.38 -14.52
C PHE A 1019 -18.51 1.48 -15.69
N LEU A 1020 -17.37 0.81 -15.54
CA LEU A 1020 -16.78 -0.08 -16.56
C LEU A 1020 -17.78 -1.14 -17.06
N GLU A 1021 -18.66 -1.62 -16.18
CA GLU A 1021 -19.70 -2.60 -16.53
C GLU A 1021 -20.71 -2.08 -17.57
N ARG A 1022 -20.83 -0.76 -17.74
CA ARG A 1022 -21.80 -0.11 -18.63
C ARG A 1022 -21.23 0.31 -19.97
N ASP A 1023 -19.91 0.16 -20.16
CA ASP A 1023 -19.32 0.57 -21.43
C ASP A 1023 -19.83 -0.35 -22.55
N GLY A 1024 -19.63 -1.66 -22.42
CA GLY A 1024 -20.10 -2.64 -23.41
C GLY A 1024 -19.35 -2.52 -24.75
N ALA A 1025 -19.86 -3.19 -25.78
CA ALA A 1025 -19.35 -3.12 -27.15
C ALA A 1025 -20.44 -3.30 -28.23
N GLY A 1026 -20.07 -3.12 -29.50
CA GLY A 1026 -21.00 -3.11 -30.62
C GLY A 1026 -21.65 -1.75 -30.82
N PHE A 1027 -22.99 -1.72 -30.85
CA PHE A 1027 -23.78 -0.56 -31.28
C PHE A 1027 -24.56 0.09 -30.13
N LYS A 1028 -24.67 1.42 -30.16
CA LYS A 1028 -25.53 2.23 -29.29
C LYS A 1028 -26.37 3.20 -30.14
N GLY A 1029 -27.62 3.42 -29.74
CA GLY A 1029 -28.57 4.25 -30.49
C GLY A 1029 -29.22 3.51 -31.67
N GLN A 1030 -29.67 4.24 -32.69
CA GLN A 1030 -30.39 3.67 -33.82
C GLN A 1030 -29.46 3.29 -34.98
N ILE A 1031 -29.84 2.24 -35.71
CA ILE A 1031 -29.32 1.90 -37.03
C ILE A 1031 -30.39 2.28 -38.05
N LYS A 1032 -30.05 3.16 -38.99
CA LYS A 1032 -30.97 3.73 -39.98
C LYS A 1032 -30.46 3.52 -41.39
N LEU A 1033 -31.40 3.47 -42.32
CA LEU A 1033 -31.14 3.52 -43.75
C LEU A 1033 -31.65 4.85 -44.31
N THR A 1034 -30.76 5.68 -44.82
CA THR A 1034 -31.07 7.04 -45.26
C THR A 1034 -31.12 7.13 -46.78
N GLY A 1035 -31.81 8.16 -47.30
CA GLY A 1035 -31.88 8.44 -48.74
C GLY A 1035 -32.91 7.64 -49.53
N PHE A 1036 -33.82 6.90 -48.87
CA PHE A 1036 -34.93 6.22 -49.53
C PHE A 1036 -36.07 7.18 -49.88
N LYS A 1037 -36.90 6.81 -50.86
CA LYS A 1037 -38.02 7.64 -51.37
C LYS A 1037 -39.01 8.05 -50.27
N ASN A 1038 -39.22 7.17 -49.29
CA ASN A 1038 -40.16 7.36 -48.18
C ASN A 1038 -39.52 7.98 -46.92
N GLY A 1039 -38.26 8.46 -47.03
CA GLY A 1039 -37.48 8.99 -45.90
C GLY A 1039 -36.62 7.92 -45.20
N ASP A 1040 -36.03 8.31 -44.08
CA ASP A 1040 -35.13 7.44 -43.30
C ASP A 1040 -35.90 6.27 -42.66
N THR A 1041 -35.40 5.06 -42.85
CA THR A 1041 -35.99 3.83 -42.29
C THR A 1041 -35.17 3.34 -41.09
N ASP A 1042 -35.81 3.14 -39.94
CA ASP A 1042 -35.16 2.58 -38.74
C ASP A 1042 -35.04 1.05 -38.85
N LEU A 1043 -33.82 0.54 -38.92
CA LEU A 1043 -33.50 -0.89 -39.01
C LEU A 1043 -33.38 -1.55 -37.62
N SER A 1044 -33.33 -0.76 -36.55
CA SER A 1044 -33.04 -1.23 -35.18
C SER A 1044 -34.06 -2.23 -34.66
N ASN A 1045 -35.30 -2.16 -35.15
CA ASN A 1045 -36.44 -2.99 -34.75
C ASN A 1045 -36.76 -4.13 -35.72
N LEU A 1046 -35.91 -4.37 -36.73
CA LEU A 1046 -36.03 -5.52 -37.64
C LEU A 1046 -35.62 -6.82 -36.94
N SER A 1047 -35.86 -7.94 -37.62
CA SER A 1047 -35.26 -9.22 -37.27
C SER A 1047 -33.79 -9.22 -37.70
N TRP A 1048 -32.91 -9.51 -36.74
CA TRP A 1048 -31.48 -9.65 -36.94
C TRP A 1048 -31.06 -11.06 -36.53
N THR A 1049 -30.31 -11.73 -37.40
CA THR A 1049 -29.68 -13.03 -37.11
C THR A 1049 -28.24 -12.80 -36.67
N TYR A 1050 -27.80 -13.53 -35.65
CA TYR A 1050 -26.50 -13.38 -34.99
C TYR A 1050 -25.65 -14.63 -35.19
N GLN A 1051 -24.36 -14.43 -35.46
CA GLN A 1051 -23.34 -15.49 -35.47
C GLN A 1051 -22.14 -15.00 -34.66
N VAL A 1052 -21.79 -15.74 -33.60
CA VAL A 1052 -20.60 -15.47 -32.78
C VAL A 1052 -19.37 -16.05 -33.47
N GLY A 1053 -18.28 -15.30 -33.44
CA GLY A 1053 -16.94 -15.73 -33.85
C GLY A 1053 -16.75 -15.99 -35.35
N LEU A 1054 -15.62 -16.63 -35.65
CA LEU A 1054 -15.26 -17.09 -36.98
C LEU A 1054 -15.39 -18.62 -37.09
N LYS A 1055 -15.69 -19.14 -38.27
CA LYS A 1055 -15.77 -20.58 -38.54
C LYS A 1055 -14.44 -21.27 -38.23
N GLY A 1056 -13.31 -20.65 -38.56
CA GLY A 1056 -11.99 -21.18 -38.21
C GLY A 1056 -11.66 -21.15 -36.70
N GLU A 1057 -12.23 -20.21 -35.94
CA GLU A 1057 -12.14 -20.22 -34.47
C GLU A 1057 -12.96 -21.39 -33.89
N PHE A 1058 -14.20 -21.56 -34.34
CA PHE A 1058 -15.10 -22.63 -33.91
C PHE A 1058 -14.57 -24.03 -34.25
N LEU A 1059 -14.01 -24.21 -35.45
CA LEU A 1059 -13.36 -25.45 -35.87
C LEU A 1059 -11.95 -25.64 -35.32
N LYS A 1060 -11.44 -24.70 -34.51
CA LYS A 1060 -10.14 -24.76 -33.82
C LYS A 1060 -8.96 -25.05 -34.76
N VAL A 1061 -8.98 -24.45 -35.94
CA VAL A 1061 -8.04 -24.74 -37.04
C VAL A 1061 -6.59 -24.39 -36.71
N HIS A 1062 -6.40 -23.55 -35.68
CA HIS A 1062 -5.11 -23.19 -35.11
C HIS A 1062 -4.45 -24.31 -34.29
N THR A 1063 -5.21 -25.31 -33.82
CA THR A 1063 -4.69 -26.42 -33.02
C THR A 1063 -4.15 -27.55 -33.89
N THR A 1064 -3.10 -28.23 -33.44
CA THR A 1064 -2.44 -29.31 -34.19
C THR A 1064 -3.34 -30.53 -34.47
N GLY A 1065 -4.36 -30.78 -33.65
CA GLY A 1065 -5.28 -31.91 -33.81
C GLY A 1065 -6.53 -31.62 -34.68
N ASP A 1066 -7.05 -30.40 -34.66
CA ASP A 1066 -8.31 -30.05 -35.34
C ASP A 1066 -8.10 -29.29 -36.67
N ASN A 1067 -6.87 -28.93 -37.02
CA ASN A 1067 -6.50 -28.21 -38.25
C ASN A 1067 -7.12 -28.80 -39.54
N GLU A 1068 -7.11 -30.12 -39.68
CA GLU A 1068 -7.62 -30.82 -40.87
C GLU A 1068 -9.15 -30.90 -40.95
N LYS A 1069 -9.89 -30.31 -40.00
CA LYS A 1069 -11.36 -30.12 -40.09
C LYS A 1069 -11.75 -28.96 -41.02
N PHE A 1070 -10.78 -28.14 -41.45
CA PHE A 1070 -10.99 -27.08 -42.42
C PHE A 1070 -10.57 -27.55 -43.82
N GLU A 1071 -11.27 -27.09 -44.85
CA GLU A 1071 -10.91 -27.39 -46.24
C GLU A 1071 -9.80 -26.43 -46.69
N TRP A 1072 -8.57 -26.94 -46.72
CA TRP A 1072 -7.37 -26.20 -47.09
C TRP A 1072 -7.00 -26.42 -48.56
N PHE A 1073 -6.47 -25.37 -49.19
CA PHE A 1073 -6.00 -25.38 -50.57
C PHE A 1073 -4.57 -24.86 -50.63
N ASP A 1074 -3.76 -25.33 -51.58
CA ASP A 1074 -2.43 -24.76 -51.83
C ASP A 1074 -2.54 -23.29 -52.29
N LEU A 1075 -1.77 -22.40 -51.67
CA LEU A 1075 -1.71 -21.00 -52.07
C LEU A 1075 -0.69 -20.83 -53.20
N ALA A 1076 -1.14 -20.34 -54.35
CA ALA A 1076 -0.24 -19.97 -55.45
C ALA A 1076 0.65 -18.77 -55.05
N VAL A 1077 1.90 -18.76 -55.50
CA VAL A 1077 2.91 -17.73 -55.14
C VAL A 1077 2.53 -16.34 -55.68
N ASP A 1078 1.77 -16.29 -56.78
CA ASP A 1078 1.21 -15.09 -57.40
C ASP A 1078 -0.23 -14.76 -56.93
N ALA A 1079 -0.75 -15.47 -55.92
CA ALA A 1079 -2.08 -15.23 -55.39
C ALA A 1079 -2.23 -13.81 -54.81
N ILE A 1080 -3.30 -13.12 -55.23
CA ILE A 1080 -3.61 -11.78 -54.75
C ILE A 1080 -4.05 -11.85 -53.27
N PRO A 1081 -3.50 -10.99 -52.38
CA PRO A 1081 -3.91 -10.93 -50.97
C PRO A 1081 -5.44 -10.83 -50.80
N SER A 1082 -5.98 -11.71 -49.95
CA SER A 1082 -7.42 -11.94 -49.81
C SER A 1082 -7.87 -11.61 -48.39
N THR A 1083 -8.85 -10.72 -48.22
CA THR A 1083 -9.47 -10.38 -46.92
C THR A 1083 -10.13 -11.61 -46.30
N PHE A 1084 -10.30 -11.70 -44.97
CA PHE A 1084 -11.00 -12.83 -44.33
C PHE A 1084 -10.49 -14.20 -44.81
N THR A 1085 -9.21 -14.47 -44.59
CA THR A 1085 -8.52 -15.67 -45.07
C THR A 1085 -7.68 -16.28 -43.95
N TRP A 1086 -7.77 -17.59 -43.80
CA TRP A 1086 -6.87 -18.37 -42.96
C TRP A 1086 -5.69 -18.84 -43.80
N TYR A 1087 -4.50 -18.74 -43.24
CA TYR A 1087 -3.26 -19.27 -43.80
C TYR A 1087 -2.62 -20.25 -42.82
N LYS A 1088 -2.03 -21.33 -43.32
CA LYS A 1088 -1.15 -22.21 -42.53
C LYS A 1088 0.14 -22.55 -43.25
N THR A 1089 1.21 -22.75 -42.49
CA THR A 1089 2.49 -23.32 -42.95
C THR A 1089 3.18 -24.05 -41.80
N PHE A 1090 4.27 -24.74 -42.09
CA PHE A 1090 5.13 -25.38 -41.11
C PHE A 1090 6.55 -24.81 -41.18
N PHE A 1091 7.24 -24.71 -40.04
CA PHE A 1091 8.62 -24.22 -39.97
C PHE A 1091 9.44 -24.93 -38.88
N ASP A 1092 10.76 -24.95 -39.04
CA ASP A 1092 11.68 -25.52 -38.05
C ASP A 1092 12.15 -24.46 -37.06
N ALA A 1093 12.43 -24.86 -35.81
CA ALA A 1093 12.87 -23.91 -34.79
C ALA A 1093 14.27 -23.34 -35.14
N PRO A 1094 14.46 -22.01 -35.09
CA PRO A 1094 15.78 -21.43 -35.24
C PRO A 1094 16.76 -21.93 -34.18
N ALA A 1095 17.99 -22.25 -34.58
CA ALA A 1095 19.04 -22.70 -33.67
C ALA A 1095 19.42 -21.63 -32.61
N GLY A 1096 20.16 -22.06 -31.58
CA GLY A 1096 20.61 -21.20 -30.48
C GLY A 1096 19.49 -20.87 -29.47
N ASP A 1097 19.79 -19.95 -28.56
CA ASP A 1097 18.91 -19.59 -27.44
C ASP A 1097 18.30 -18.17 -27.58
N ASP A 1098 18.73 -17.39 -28.56
CA ASP A 1098 18.26 -16.01 -28.83
C ASP A 1098 16.73 -15.94 -28.98
N PRO A 1099 15.99 -15.00 -28.35
CA PRO A 1099 14.54 -14.95 -28.44
C PRO A 1099 13.98 -14.85 -29.87
N VAL A 1100 12.81 -15.43 -30.10
CA VAL A 1100 12.20 -15.59 -31.42
C VAL A 1100 11.02 -14.63 -31.60
N ALA A 1101 10.86 -14.09 -32.80
CA ALA A 1101 9.69 -13.30 -33.20
C ALA A 1101 9.22 -13.69 -34.60
N LEU A 1102 7.93 -13.52 -34.88
CA LEU A 1102 7.42 -13.47 -36.26
C LEU A 1102 7.40 -12.01 -36.74
N ASP A 1103 7.92 -11.78 -37.94
CA ASP A 1103 7.72 -10.55 -38.68
C ASP A 1103 6.45 -10.66 -39.51
N LEU A 1104 5.40 -9.95 -39.09
CA LEU A 1104 4.11 -9.85 -39.77
C LEU A 1104 3.98 -8.49 -40.48
N GLY A 1105 5.08 -7.80 -40.79
CA GLY A 1105 5.07 -6.50 -41.46
C GLY A 1105 4.45 -6.49 -42.86
N SER A 1106 4.37 -7.64 -43.54
CA SER A 1106 3.69 -7.83 -44.83
C SER A 1106 2.17 -8.11 -44.71
N MET A 1107 1.69 -8.27 -43.47
CA MET A 1107 0.30 -8.60 -43.16
C MET A 1107 -0.50 -7.35 -42.80
N GLY A 1108 -1.81 -7.48 -42.67
CA GLY A 1108 -2.72 -6.36 -42.42
C GLY A 1108 -3.20 -6.30 -40.96
N LYS A 1109 -4.31 -6.97 -40.66
CA LYS A 1109 -4.91 -7.10 -39.31
C LYS A 1109 -5.33 -8.55 -39.12
N GLY A 1110 -5.13 -9.08 -37.91
CA GLY A 1110 -5.54 -10.45 -37.64
C GLY A 1110 -5.16 -11.00 -36.28
N GLN A 1111 -5.14 -12.32 -36.21
CA GLN A 1111 -4.69 -13.13 -35.07
C GLN A 1111 -3.74 -14.22 -35.59
N ALA A 1112 -2.75 -14.62 -34.79
CA ALA A 1112 -1.78 -15.63 -35.17
C ALA A 1112 -1.52 -16.64 -34.04
N TRP A 1113 -1.17 -17.86 -34.43
CA TRP A 1113 -0.92 -18.98 -33.53
C TRP A 1113 0.32 -19.78 -33.96
N VAL A 1114 1.09 -20.26 -32.98
CA VAL A 1114 2.18 -21.22 -33.18
C VAL A 1114 1.89 -22.45 -32.32
N ASN A 1115 1.80 -23.63 -32.94
CA ASN A 1115 1.46 -24.90 -32.30
C ASN A 1115 0.17 -24.86 -31.45
N GLY A 1116 -0.82 -24.04 -31.87
CA GLY A 1116 -2.06 -23.80 -31.13
C GLY A 1116 -1.99 -22.71 -30.05
N HIS A 1117 -0.81 -22.21 -29.71
CA HIS A 1117 -0.64 -21.10 -28.77
C HIS A 1117 -0.86 -19.75 -29.46
N HIS A 1118 -1.75 -18.94 -28.90
CA HIS A 1118 -2.19 -17.69 -29.49
C HIS A 1118 -1.18 -16.57 -29.22
N ILE A 1119 -0.35 -16.21 -30.21
CA ILE A 1119 0.75 -15.25 -30.04
C ILE A 1119 0.28 -13.79 -29.93
N GLY A 1120 -0.98 -13.52 -30.28
CA GLY A 1120 -1.63 -12.22 -30.06
C GLY A 1120 -2.43 -11.76 -31.28
N ARG A 1121 -2.94 -10.54 -31.17
CA ARG A 1121 -3.48 -9.78 -32.31
C ARG A 1121 -2.32 -9.13 -33.07
N TYR A 1122 -2.44 -8.98 -34.38
CA TYR A 1122 -1.52 -8.17 -35.15
C TYR A 1122 -2.26 -7.09 -35.92
N TRP A 1123 -1.64 -5.92 -36.10
CA TRP A 1123 -2.20 -4.86 -36.93
C TRP A 1123 -1.13 -3.87 -37.41
N THR A 1124 -0.86 -3.83 -38.71
CA THR A 1124 0.18 -2.98 -39.33
C THR A 1124 -0.26 -1.52 -39.53
N ILE A 1125 -0.98 -0.93 -38.56
CA ILE A 1125 -1.29 0.51 -38.60
C ILE A 1125 0.00 1.32 -38.50
N VAL A 1126 0.21 2.21 -39.47
CA VAL A 1126 1.32 3.16 -39.50
C VAL A 1126 1.07 4.32 -38.53
N SER A 1127 2.06 4.62 -37.70
CA SER A 1127 2.03 5.74 -36.75
C SER A 1127 2.17 7.10 -37.45
N PRO A 1128 1.77 8.22 -36.81
CA PRO A 1128 2.02 9.56 -37.32
C PRO A 1128 3.48 9.78 -37.71
N LYS A 1129 3.72 10.48 -38.83
CA LYS A 1129 5.08 10.83 -39.28
C LYS A 1129 5.75 11.87 -38.38
N ASP A 1130 4.95 12.73 -37.76
CA ASP A 1130 5.39 13.80 -36.87
C ASP A 1130 5.31 13.39 -35.39
N GLY A 1131 6.10 14.04 -34.54
CA GLY A 1131 6.10 13.85 -33.08
C GLY A 1131 7.28 13.07 -32.51
N CYS A 1132 8.11 12.45 -33.35
CA CYS A 1132 9.39 11.85 -32.94
C CYS A 1132 10.53 12.84 -33.14
N GLY A 1133 10.73 13.73 -32.16
CA GLY A 1133 11.85 14.68 -32.11
C GLY A 1133 13.12 14.10 -31.48
N SER A 1134 14.19 14.89 -31.42
CA SER A 1134 15.38 14.55 -30.63
C SER A 1134 15.02 14.50 -29.14
N CYS A 1135 15.22 13.34 -28.51
CA CYS A 1135 14.95 13.17 -27.09
C CYS A 1135 16.02 13.85 -26.22
N ASP A 1136 15.58 14.50 -25.13
CA ASP A 1136 16.45 15.12 -24.12
C ASP A 1136 15.99 14.64 -22.74
N TYR A 1137 16.91 14.11 -21.93
CA TYR A 1137 16.59 13.66 -20.58
C TYR A 1137 16.21 14.82 -19.66
N ARG A 1138 16.71 16.04 -19.91
CA ARG A 1138 16.63 17.16 -18.97
C ARG A 1138 15.21 17.72 -18.87
N GLY A 1139 14.79 18.05 -17.65
CA GLY A 1139 13.46 18.62 -17.34
C GLY A 1139 12.34 17.58 -17.36
N ALA A 1140 11.19 17.96 -16.80
CA ALA A 1140 10.10 17.02 -16.50
C ALA A 1140 9.63 16.18 -17.70
N TYR A 1141 9.50 14.87 -17.48
CA TYR A 1141 9.07 13.86 -18.44
C TYR A 1141 7.54 13.72 -18.50
N ASN A 1142 7.07 13.32 -19.68
CA ASN A 1142 5.75 12.77 -19.94
C ASN A 1142 5.85 11.86 -21.19
N SER A 1143 4.91 10.94 -21.40
CA SER A 1143 4.92 9.98 -22.53
C SER A 1143 4.92 10.62 -23.93
N GLY A 1144 4.62 11.93 -24.04
CA GLY A 1144 4.75 12.70 -25.28
C GLY A 1144 6.14 13.30 -25.54
N LYS A 1145 7.03 13.35 -24.53
CA LYS A 1145 8.33 14.06 -24.60
C LYS A 1145 9.32 13.39 -25.55
N CYS A 1146 9.39 12.06 -25.50
CA CYS A 1146 10.32 11.26 -26.27
C CYS A 1146 9.58 10.08 -26.90
N ARG A 1147 9.43 10.13 -28.22
CA ARG A 1147 8.75 9.09 -29.01
C ARG A 1147 9.62 8.65 -30.17
N THR A 1148 9.47 7.38 -30.55
CA THR A 1148 10.21 6.72 -31.62
C THR A 1148 9.24 5.99 -32.56
N ASN A 1149 9.76 5.42 -33.65
CA ASN A 1149 8.97 4.66 -34.63
C ASN A 1149 7.82 5.45 -35.30
N CYS A 1150 7.99 6.76 -35.51
CA CYS A 1150 7.07 7.59 -36.29
C CYS A 1150 7.13 7.26 -37.79
N GLY A 1151 5.98 7.24 -38.46
CA GLY A 1151 5.86 6.99 -39.90
C GLY A 1151 6.04 5.52 -40.33
N ASN A 1152 6.17 4.61 -39.37
CA ASN A 1152 6.30 3.16 -39.55
C ASN A 1152 5.09 2.43 -38.92
N PRO A 1153 4.84 1.15 -39.24
CA PRO A 1153 3.86 0.33 -38.51
C PRO A 1153 4.20 0.28 -37.01
N THR A 1154 3.19 0.43 -36.14
CA THR A 1154 3.40 0.47 -34.68
C THR A 1154 4.06 -0.80 -34.14
N GLN A 1155 3.68 -1.98 -34.66
CA GLN A 1155 4.30 -3.27 -34.33
C GLN A 1155 4.32 -4.18 -35.57
N THR A 1156 5.51 -4.64 -35.95
CA THR A 1156 5.73 -5.66 -37.00
C THR A 1156 6.21 -6.99 -36.43
N TRP A 1157 6.90 -6.98 -35.29
CA TRP A 1157 7.45 -8.17 -34.64
C TRP A 1157 6.57 -8.64 -33.49
N TYR A 1158 6.27 -9.93 -33.48
CA TYR A 1158 5.37 -10.59 -32.53
C TYR A 1158 6.12 -11.72 -31.85
N HIS A 1159 6.28 -11.62 -30.53
CA HIS A 1159 7.07 -12.54 -29.73
C HIS A 1159 6.53 -13.98 -29.81
N VAL A 1160 7.42 -14.94 -30.07
CA VAL A 1160 7.16 -16.38 -29.93
C VAL A 1160 8.15 -16.91 -28.90
N PRO A 1161 7.70 -17.18 -27.66
CA PRO A 1161 8.55 -17.81 -26.66
C PRO A 1161 9.12 -19.14 -27.17
N ARG A 1162 10.41 -19.40 -26.94
CA ARG A 1162 11.07 -20.63 -27.40
C ARG A 1162 10.42 -21.92 -26.87
N ALA A 1163 9.80 -21.87 -25.69
CA ALA A 1163 9.10 -23.02 -25.12
C ALA A 1163 7.76 -23.37 -25.81
N TRP A 1164 7.33 -22.62 -26.83
CA TRP A 1164 6.26 -23.02 -27.77
C TRP A 1164 6.78 -23.73 -29.02
N LEU A 1165 8.09 -23.84 -29.20
CA LEU A 1165 8.70 -24.40 -30.39
C LEU A 1165 9.21 -25.82 -30.14
N GLU A 1166 8.75 -26.74 -30.99
CA GLU A 1166 9.37 -28.04 -31.21
C GLU A 1166 10.56 -27.90 -32.17
N ALA A 1167 11.48 -28.87 -32.18
CA ALA A 1167 12.69 -28.79 -32.99
C ALA A 1167 12.40 -28.61 -34.51
N SER A 1168 11.33 -29.24 -35.00
CA SER A 1168 10.88 -29.18 -36.39
C SER A 1168 9.35 -29.25 -36.51
N ASN A 1169 8.81 -28.97 -37.69
CA ASN A 1169 7.37 -29.07 -38.00
C ASN A 1169 6.44 -28.21 -37.10
N ASN A 1170 6.88 -27.01 -36.71
CA ASN A 1170 6.04 -26.08 -35.96
C ASN A 1170 4.91 -25.55 -36.85
N LEU A 1171 3.67 -25.73 -36.44
CA LEU A 1171 2.49 -25.24 -37.14
C LEU A 1171 2.32 -23.74 -36.89
N LEU A 1172 2.42 -22.92 -37.94
CA LEU A 1172 2.01 -21.51 -37.93
C LEU A 1172 0.63 -21.40 -38.59
N VAL A 1173 -0.34 -20.82 -37.87
CA VAL A 1173 -1.66 -20.45 -38.41
C VAL A 1173 -1.88 -18.95 -38.24
N VAL A 1174 -2.40 -18.30 -39.28
CA VAL A 1174 -2.66 -16.86 -39.32
C VAL A 1174 -4.07 -16.63 -39.87
N PHE A 1175 -4.90 -15.88 -39.15
CA PHE A 1175 -6.14 -15.33 -39.68
C PHE A 1175 -5.89 -13.89 -40.13
N GLU A 1176 -6.03 -13.62 -41.43
CA GLU A 1176 -5.87 -12.29 -42.03
C GLU A 1176 -7.21 -11.69 -42.44
N GLU A 1177 -7.53 -10.52 -41.89
CA GLU A 1177 -8.82 -9.87 -42.01
C GLU A 1177 -8.88 -8.86 -43.17
N THR A 1178 -7.76 -8.18 -43.47
CA THR A 1178 -7.67 -7.05 -44.40
C THR A 1178 -6.97 -7.37 -45.73
N GLY A 1179 -6.26 -8.49 -45.80
CA GLY A 1179 -5.42 -8.90 -46.93
C GLY A 1179 -3.96 -8.53 -46.68
N GLY A 1180 -3.09 -9.54 -46.70
CA GLY A 1180 -1.65 -9.45 -46.50
C GLY A 1180 -0.92 -10.52 -47.29
N ASN A 1181 0.40 -10.40 -47.46
CA ASN A 1181 1.20 -11.40 -48.18
C ASN A 1181 1.89 -12.38 -47.20
N PRO A 1182 1.42 -13.64 -47.08
CA PRO A 1182 2.00 -14.59 -46.14
C PRO A 1182 3.39 -15.09 -46.56
N PHE A 1183 3.74 -15.03 -47.86
CA PHE A 1183 5.08 -15.43 -48.35
C PHE A 1183 6.22 -14.52 -47.86
N GLU A 1184 5.90 -13.32 -47.37
CA GLU A 1184 6.86 -12.37 -46.77
C GLU A 1184 6.97 -12.49 -45.24
N ILE A 1185 6.10 -13.28 -44.59
CA ILE A 1185 6.22 -13.59 -43.16
C ILE A 1185 7.54 -14.31 -42.93
N SER A 1186 8.30 -13.87 -41.92
CA SER A 1186 9.58 -14.51 -41.59
C SER A 1186 9.83 -14.61 -40.09
N VAL A 1187 10.46 -15.70 -39.69
CA VAL A 1187 10.95 -15.90 -38.32
C VAL A 1187 12.24 -15.08 -38.14
N LYS A 1188 12.31 -14.27 -37.08
CA LYS A 1188 13.45 -13.43 -36.70
C LYS A 1188 14.05 -13.89 -35.39
N LEU A 1189 15.36 -13.77 -35.28
CA LEU A 1189 16.08 -13.84 -34.01
C LEU A 1189 16.36 -12.44 -33.46
N ARG A 1190 16.12 -12.26 -32.17
CA ARG A 1190 16.36 -11.03 -31.42
C ARG A 1190 17.67 -11.16 -30.65
N SER A 1191 18.64 -10.30 -30.94
CA SER A 1191 19.91 -10.24 -30.21
C SER A 1191 20.27 -8.81 -29.82
N ALA A 1192 21.00 -8.63 -28.73
CA ALA A 1192 21.43 -7.32 -28.23
C ALA A 1192 22.95 -7.20 -28.35
N LYS A 1193 23.45 -6.50 -29.37
CA LYS A 1193 24.90 -6.32 -29.59
C LYS A 1193 25.43 -5.13 -28.82
N VAL A 1194 26.45 -5.37 -27.99
CA VAL A 1194 27.21 -4.33 -27.28
C VAL A 1194 27.84 -3.38 -28.30
N ILE A 1195 27.70 -2.07 -28.08
CA ILE A 1195 28.54 -1.06 -28.72
C ILE A 1195 29.37 -0.35 -27.65
N CYS A 1196 30.69 -0.40 -27.79
CA CYS A 1196 31.63 0.25 -26.89
C CYS A 1196 31.45 1.77 -26.91
N ALA A 1197 30.79 2.32 -25.88
CA ALA A 1197 30.75 3.75 -25.63
C ALA A 1197 32.10 4.24 -25.06
N GLN A 1198 32.52 5.45 -25.44
CA GLN A 1198 33.69 6.10 -24.82
C GLN A 1198 33.31 6.68 -23.46
N VAL A 1199 33.71 6.01 -22.38
CA VAL A 1199 33.55 6.53 -21.02
C VAL A 1199 34.62 7.60 -20.76
N SER A 1200 34.20 8.84 -20.55
CA SER A 1200 35.10 9.95 -20.19
C SER A 1200 35.76 9.74 -18.83
N GLU A 1201 37.03 10.14 -18.67
CA GLU A 1201 37.77 10.19 -17.38
C GLU A 1201 37.05 10.95 -16.25
N SER A 1202 36.02 11.73 -16.57
CA SER A 1202 35.15 12.42 -15.61
C SER A 1202 34.06 11.54 -14.97
N HIS A 1203 33.98 10.25 -15.34
CA HIS A 1203 33.13 9.24 -14.69
C HIS A 1203 33.79 8.67 -13.43
N TYR A 1204 32.95 8.16 -12.52
CA TYR A 1204 33.41 7.63 -11.25
C TYR A 1204 34.01 6.22 -11.43
N PRO A 1205 34.98 5.81 -10.58
CA PRO A 1205 35.51 4.45 -10.65
C PRO A 1205 34.44 3.41 -10.33
N PRO A 1206 34.52 2.17 -10.87
CA PRO A 1206 33.51 1.13 -10.67
C PRO A 1206 33.17 0.90 -9.20
N LEU A 1207 31.87 0.78 -8.90
CA LEU A 1207 31.34 0.72 -7.52
C LEU A 1207 31.96 -0.39 -6.66
N ARG A 1208 32.42 -1.49 -7.29
CA ARG A 1208 33.18 -2.58 -6.63
C ARG A 1208 34.45 -2.09 -5.88
N LYS A 1209 35.07 -0.96 -6.28
CA LYS A 1209 36.22 -0.39 -5.56
C LYS A 1209 35.85 0.19 -4.18
N TRP A 1210 34.56 0.45 -3.93
CA TRP A 1210 34.04 0.97 -2.66
C TRP A 1210 33.48 -0.12 -1.73
N SER A 1211 33.38 -1.37 -2.19
CA SER A 1211 32.78 -2.48 -1.43
C SER A 1211 33.77 -3.34 -0.64
N GLN A 1212 35.06 -2.98 -0.61
CA GLN A 1212 36.08 -3.69 0.19
C GLN A 1212 36.40 -2.90 1.47
N THR A 1213 35.82 -3.32 2.59
CA THR A 1213 36.09 -2.79 3.94
C THR A 1213 37.33 -3.40 4.62
N ASP A 1214 38.14 -4.19 3.91
CA ASP A 1214 39.39 -4.80 4.39
C ASP A 1214 40.61 -4.34 3.56
N LEU A 1215 41.02 -3.08 3.72
CA LEU A 1215 42.34 -2.61 3.28
C LEU A 1215 43.01 -1.75 4.37
N THR A 1216 43.61 -2.43 5.34
CA THR A 1216 44.61 -1.86 6.24
C THR A 1216 45.87 -1.48 5.46
N GLY A 1217 45.86 -0.27 4.91
CA GLY A 1217 46.99 0.33 4.20
C GLY A 1217 47.20 -0.20 2.78
N TRP A 1218 47.67 0.70 1.92
CA TRP A 1218 48.61 0.56 0.79
C TRP A 1218 48.36 1.75 -0.12
N ASN A 1219 49.37 2.60 -0.32
CA ASN A 1219 49.25 3.81 -1.13
C ASN A 1219 49.00 3.44 -2.60
N ILE A 1220 47.88 3.89 -3.16
CA ILE A 1220 47.62 3.78 -4.60
C ILE A 1220 48.12 5.05 -5.28
N SER A 1221 49.31 4.96 -5.87
CA SER A 1221 49.80 5.95 -6.85
C SER A 1221 48.94 5.90 -8.12
N ARG A 1222 48.57 7.05 -8.67
CA ARG A 1222 47.83 7.15 -9.94
C ARG A 1222 48.64 6.60 -11.11
N GLN A 1223 48.04 5.66 -11.84
CA GLN A 1223 48.16 5.46 -13.29
C GLN A 1223 46.75 5.17 -13.83
#